data_AF-A0A2K9PDP2-F1
#
_entry.id   AF-A0A2K9PDP2-F1
#
_cell.length_a   1.000
_cell.length_b   1.000
_cell.length_c   1.000
_cell.angle_alpha   90.00
_cell.angle_beta   90.00
_cell.angle_gamma   90.00
#
_symmetry.space_group_name_H-M   'P 1'
#
loop_
_entity.id
_entity.type
_entity.pdbx_description
1 polymer ?
#
loop_
_entity_poly.entity_id
_entity_poly.type
_entity_poly.pdbx_seq_one_letter_code
_entity_poly.pdbx_strand_id
1 'polypeptide(L)'
;MRKLMNRTVLSQCVLVALASFSTHALASTNSTCTEGNTSQTCGLRAATASGINVYQQDTGVTNAVMADPTSGSIFMNGHKNAGETQSLTVNGTNMTGSYIQGSKGGTANITVMNGATVDMIEVGDVGTTTNTTVTVNHSTLNGENDAISYPNNKNYMLGAAIYLDPADDGYHTANIANGSVLHGSIMSGGAGAQTISMSDSTLDKGGIYAGSENSDTTISLTNTTVNGTESRVALNPDQAADFLNDTIFEDTNLNTYGDITVAMFGTTNTTLTMSHSTVTGDVGADNENGTTRLSLTNNSVINGNVILSGQSNNNVLVDNSVINGDVDASTNSGNTTITLQNNANVNGDITTGTGNDTLVLTNNSHVSGNVNGGDGSDTLSMDAGSSVSGQISQFETVNTTSNNNINIDTINDATTWNLQNGSRLIASTTGSNASVNMSTDSFVDFGTITGTNNAVVVSSISPSSQNQSNLKLGTFTTTGTSTPQSYAGASFTNGQQSVENRSGAYNYDNSLDIVAADTAPQTRLKAENSQTWNILFSSSKGSLASDVQGLIAGLDAAEQAGHQVADDISNHMNQVHLASLFGEQQDGAQVWGDFLYQNGNFSNDVDYKSITQGAQGGVDWTAHLDNGDSVTGGIALAWTRSRVQDTSNSADSFKDTVYGNYYSLYGGWQQALNGKDWGLFADGSFSYGDMRYSLSANNVTGDTSGMTEALSGSTDGSLYMAQGRTGVNILLPGDTLLQPYATLGWDQTKADGFSDQQITFSDSQVSSWNGGAGIRLTTAIRDLNKNVQVMPWIDARFQKEFSDDTDIKAADYHNTAGHNNTMGIFGAGINATIAHHFVVNTGIYVGTGDVDNDASVQAGMSYSF
;
A
#
# COMPACT_ATOMS: atom_id res chain seq x y z
N MET A 1 49.80 -38.40 105.30
CA MET A 1 49.07 -37.30 105.98
C MET A 1 48.85 -36.20 104.95
N ARG A 2 47.68 -36.14 104.30
CA ARG A 2 46.46 -35.43 104.74
C ARG A 2 46.64 -33.90 104.81
N LYS A 3 46.15 -33.20 103.79
CA LYS A 3 45.17 -32.08 103.78
C LYS A 3 45.38 -31.25 102.49
N LEU A 4 44.46 -31.32 101.51
CA LEU A 4 43.34 -30.38 101.23
C LEU A 4 43.88 -29.00 100.78
N MET A 5 43.54 -28.35 99.66
CA MET A 5 42.36 -28.39 98.77
C MET A 5 42.63 -27.65 97.44
N ASN A 6 41.95 -28.11 96.38
CA ASN A 6 41.36 -27.41 95.21
C ASN A 6 42.13 -26.35 94.39
N ARG A 7 42.47 -26.79 93.17
CA ARG A 7 42.27 -26.18 91.83
C ARG A 7 41.60 -24.80 91.77
N THR A 8 42.12 -23.90 90.92
CA THR A 8 41.42 -23.35 89.73
C THR A 8 42.25 -22.35 88.91
N VAL A 9 42.06 -22.40 87.57
CA VAL A 9 41.97 -21.24 86.64
C VAL A 9 43.17 -20.27 86.60
N LEU A 10 44.39 -20.78 86.34
CA LEU A 10 45.54 -19.90 86.04
C LEU A 10 46.52 -20.44 84.98
N SER A 11 46.17 -21.50 84.23
CA SER A 11 47.03 -22.06 83.17
C SER A 11 46.43 -22.02 81.75
N GLN A 12 45.35 -21.27 81.54
CA GLN A 12 44.75 -21.03 80.21
C GLN A 12 44.84 -19.55 79.74
N CYS A 13 45.46 -18.66 80.51
CA CYS A 13 45.62 -17.24 80.14
C CYS A 13 47.04 -16.83 79.70
N VAL A 14 47.97 -17.77 79.50
CA VAL A 14 49.37 -17.45 79.14
C VAL A 14 49.70 -17.75 77.66
N LEU A 15 48.76 -18.27 76.86
CA LEU A 15 48.93 -18.45 75.42
C LEU A 15 48.16 -17.44 74.54
N VAL A 16 47.48 -16.45 75.12
CA VAL A 16 46.65 -15.47 74.40
C VAL A 16 47.17 -14.02 74.53
N ALA A 17 48.34 -13.79 75.14
CA ALA A 17 48.90 -12.45 75.37
C ALA A 17 50.31 -12.24 74.76
N LEU A 18 50.71 -13.03 73.75
CA LEU A 18 52.03 -12.97 73.11
C LEU A 18 51.97 -13.05 71.58
N ALA A 19 50.98 -12.39 70.98
CA ALA A 19 51.00 -12.05 69.54
C ALA A 19 50.56 -10.60 69.28
N SER A 20 50.53 -9.75 70.30
CA SER A 20 50.38 -8.31 70.19
C SER A 20 51.65 -7.65 70.72
N PHE A 21 52.28 -6.82 69.89
CA PHE A 21 53.50 -6.03 70.13
C PHE A 21 54.86 -6.68 69.79
N SER A 22 55.05 -6.98 68.50
CA SER A 22 56.25 -6.55 67.80
C SER A 22 55.85 -5.56 66.71
N THR A 23 56.03 -4.29 67.03
CA THR A 23 55.93 -3.14 66.15
C THR A 23 56.97 -3.18 65.04
N HIS A 24 56.52 -2.80 63.84
CA HIS A 24 57.30 -2.10 62.81
C HIS A 24 58.50 -2.86 62.22
N ALA A 25 58.20 -3.70 61.23
CA ALA A 25 58.93 -3.65 59.97
C ALA A 25 57.89 -3.34 58.88
N LEU A 26 58.03 -2.16 58.26
CA LEU A 26 57.44 -1.84 56.98
C LEU A 26 57.80 -2.96 56.00
N ALA A 27 56.87 -3.86 55.73
CA ALA A 27 56.90 -4.69 54.54
C ALA A 27 55.85 -4.13 53.59
N SER A 28 56.22 -3.02 52.92
CA SER A 28 55.66 -2.67 51.62
C SER A 28 56.09 -3.76 50.63
N THR A 29 55.37 -4.87 50.61
CA THR A 29 55.41 -5.77 49.46
C THR A 29 54.10 -5.59 48.74
N ASN A 30 54.12 -4.73 47.72
CA ASN A 30 53.06 -4.60 46.73
C ASN A 30 52.75 -6.01 46.24
N SER A 31 51.61 -6.59 46.66
CA SER A 31 51.16 -7.84 46.07
C SER A 31 50.84 -7.53 44.61
N THR A 32 51.64 -8.08 43.70
CA THR A 32 51.39 -7.97 42.26
C THR A 32 50.07 -8.66 41.98
N CYS A 33 49.12 -7.94 41.38
CA CYS A 33 47.86 -8.54 40.98
C CYS A 33 48.11 -9.68 39.98
N THR A 34 47.56 -10.85 40.29
CA THR A 34 47.56 -11.97 39.34
C THR A 34 46.43 -11.73 38.35
N GLU A 35 46.72 -11.82 37.06
CA GLU A 35 45.74 -11.59 36.01
C GLU A 35 44.47 -12.45 36.22
N GLY A 36 43.31 -11.79 36.21
CA GLY A 36 42.00 -12.42 36.41
C GLY A 36 41.65 -12.84 37.85
N ASN A 37 42.56 -12.73 38.81
CA ASN A 37 42.25 -13.05 40.21
C ASN A 37 41.68 -11.84 40.96
N THR A 38 40.38 -11.86 41.25
CA THR A 38 39.67 -10.80 41.98
C THR A 38 39.38 -11.16 43.45
N SER A 39 39.92 -12.27 43.96
CA SER A 39 39.58 -12.79 45.31
C SER A 39 40.44 -12.22 46.43
N GLN A 40 41.50 -11.47 46.12
CA GLN A 40 42.44 -10.93 47.10
C GLN A 40 42.82 -9.50 46.77
N THR A 41 42.99 -8.68 47.80
CA THR A 41 43.40 -7.29 47.68
C THR A 41 44.85 -7.19 47.17
N CYS A 42 45.07 -6.40 46.11
CA CYS A 42 46.38 -6.24 45.46
C CYS A 42 46.49 -4.89 44.74
N GLY A 43 47.72 -4.44 44.47
CA GLY A 43 47.98 -3.18 43.75
C GLY A 43 47.60 -1.89 44.48
N LEU A 44 47.24 -1.98 45.77
CA LEU A 44 46.81 -0.87 46.62
C LEU A 44 47.71 -0.76 47.87
N ARG A 45 48.04 0.47 48.27
CA ARG A 45 48.65 0.77 49.57
C ARG A 45 47.66 1.45 50.51
N ALA A 46 47.61 1.01 51.76
CA ALA A 46 46.85 1.69 52.80
C ALA A 46 47.55 3.00 53.22
N ALA A 47 46.76 4.05 53.43
CA ALA A 47 47.19 5.36 53.90
C ALA A 47 46.08 6.01 54.75
N THR A 48 46.32 7.24 55.22
CA THR A 48 45.34 8.03 55.97
C THR A 48 45.25 9.43 55.38
N ALA A 49 44.04 9.92 55.10
CA ALA A 49 43.77 11.29 54.64
C ALA A 49 42.75 11.93 55.58
N SER A 50 43.08 13.10 56.16
CA SER A 50 42.20 13.82 57.09
C SER A 50 41.69 12.98 58.29
N GLY A 51 42.49 12.00 58.74
CA GLY A 51 42.12 11.08 59.83
C GLY A 51 41.24 9.89 59.41
N ILE A 52 40.97 9.74 58.11
CA ILE A 52 40.15 8.67 57.52
C ILE A 52 41.06 7.68 56.79
N ASN A 53 40.76 6.39 56.91
CA ASN A 53 41.48 5.34 56.19
C ASN A 53 41.23 5.45 54.69
N VAL A 54 42.29 5.41 53.90
CA VAL A 54 42.23 5.47 52.44
C VAL A 54 43.18 4.45 51.83
N TYR A 55 42.91 4.06 50.59
CA TYR A 55 43.80 3.22 49.78
C TYR A 55 44.24 3.98 48.55
N GLN A 56 45.51 3.86 48.17
CA GLN A 56 46.05 4.49 46.97
C GLN A 56 46.57 3.41 46.04
N GLN A 57 46.21 3.47 44.76
CA GLN A 57 46.82 2.63 43.75
C GLN A 57 48.31 2.97 43.63
N ASP A 58 49.13 1.93 43.59
CA ASP A 58 50.58 2.09 43.56
C ASP A 58 51.07 2.67 42.23
N THR A 59 52.09 3.54 42.31
CA THR A 59 52.67 4.19 41.13
C THR A 59 53.22 3.14 40.16
N GLY A 60 52.82 3.24 38.88
CA GLY A 60 53.20 2.29 37.84
C GLY A 60 52.40 0.98 37.82
N VAL A 61 51.36 0.85 38.65
CA VAL A 61 50.48 -0.34 38.67
C VAL A 61 49.26 -0.11 37.79
N THR A 62 49.11 -0.95 36.77
CA THR A 62 47.95 -0.94 35.87
C THR A 62 46.70 -1.52 36.52
N ASN A 63 46.79 -2.66 37.23
CA ASN A 63 45.63 -3.36 37.79
C ASN A 63 45.66 -3.39 39.31
N ALA A 64 44.54 -3.04 39.95
CA ALA A 64 44.33 -3.10 41.39
C ALA A 64 43.02 -3.84 41.72
N VAL A 65 43.00 -4.54 42.85
CA VAL A 65 41.81 -5.24 43.36
C VAL A 65 41.62 -4.89 44.83
N MET A 66 40.39 -4.59 45.22
CA MET A 66 39.94 -4.54 46.61
C MET A 66 38.95 -5.68 46.85
N ALA A 67 39.30 -6.61 47.72
CA ALA A 67 38.48 -7.77 48.07
C ALA A 67 38.37 -7.99 49.59
N ASP A 68 38.87 -7.05 50.40
CA ASP A 68 38.68 -7.11 51.84
C ASP A 68 37.21 -6.89 52.18
N PRO A 69 36.69 -7.44 53.30
CA PRO A 69 35.29 -7.29 53.69
C PRO A 69 34.85 -5.82 53.83
N THR A 70 35.76 -4.94 54.23
CA THR A 70 35.52 -3.50 54.42
C THR A 70 36.70 -2.68 53.91
N SER A 71 36.44 -1.53 53.30
CA SER A 71 37.46 -0.56 52.86
C SER A 71 37.11 0.86 53.25
N GLY A 72 38.12 1.74 53.25
CA GLY A 72 37.94 3.20 53.13
C GLY A 72 38.04 3.66 51.67
N SER A 73 38.04 4.98 51.43
CA SER A 73 38.09 5.53 50.06
C SER A 73 39.31 5.08 49.27
N ILE A 74 39.15 4.83 47.97
CA ILE A 74 40.22 4.37 47.07
C ILE A 74 40.58 5.47 46.07
N PHE A 75 41.87 5.74 45.88
CA PHE A 75 42.39 6.75 44.95
C PHE A 75 43.30 6.12 43.88
N MET A 76 42.90 6.19 42.61
CA MET A 76 43.61 5.61 41.46
C MET A 76 44.76 6.51 40.97
N ASN A 77 45.82 6.64 41.78
CA ASN A 77 46.97 7.51 41.51
C ASN A 77 48.16 6.80 40.83
N GLY A 78 47.96 5.61 40.26
CA GLY A 78 49.03 4.76 39.72
C GLY A 78 49.62 5.25 38.38
N HIS A 79 48.80 5.83 37.50
CA HIS A 79 49.17 6.42 36.22
C HIS A 79 48.33 7.67 35.93
N LYS A 80 48.90 8.71 35.32
CA LYS A 80 48.18 10.00 35.15
C LYS A 80 48.42 10.65 33.80
N ASN A 81 49.28 10.07 32.97
CA ASN A 81 49.67 10.67 31.70
C ASN A 81 48.82 10.10 30.56
N ALA A 82 48.73 10.88 29.49
CA ALA A 82 48.08 10.46 28.25
C ALA A 82 48.68 9.13 27.74
N GLY A 83 47.82 8.19 27.35
CA GLY A 83 48.20 6.86 26.85
C GLY A 83 48.48 5.80 27.93
N GLU A 84 48.46 6.16 29.21
CA GLU A 84 48.55 5.18 30.31
C GLU A 84 47.17 4.64 30.71
N THR A 85 47.10 3.38 31.16
CA THR A 85 45.86 2.73 31.61
C THR A 85 45.94 2.31 33.07
N GLN A 86 44.83 2.47 33.79
CA GLN A 86 44.61 1.94 35.14
C GLN A 86 43.27 1.22 35.23
N SER A 87 43.20 0.22 36.10
CA SER A 87 42.02 -0.58 36.34
C SER A 87 41.89 -0.92 37.83
N LEU A 88 40.69 -0.79 38.37
CA LEU A 88 40.34 -1.13 39.74
C LEU A 88 39.13 -2.07 39.75
N THR A 89 39.22 -3.20 40.46
CA THR A 89 38.07 -4.05 40.76
C THR A 89 37.78 -4.06 42.25
N VAL A 90 36.56 -3.71 42.65
CA VAL A 90 36.03 -3.82 44.01
C VAL A 90 35.05 -5.00 44.05
N ASN A 91 35.35 -6.02 44.84
CA ASN A 91 34.66 -7.31 44.80
C ASN A 91 34.11 -7.70 46.18
N GLY A 92 32.79 -7.58 46.38
CA GLY A 92 32.11 -7.93 47.63
C GLY A 92 32.49 -7.08 48.85
N THR A 93 33.24 -6.00 48.65
CA THR A 93 33.72 -5.11 49.71
C THR A 93 32.64 -4.10 50.11
N ASN A 94 32.46 -3.90 51.42
CA ASN A 94 31.64 -2.81 51.94
C ASN A 94 32.47 -1.52 52.10
N MET A 95 32.11 -0.50 51.33
CA MET A 95 32.71 0.84 51.36
C MET A 95 31.67 1.93 51.68
N THR A 96 30.62 1.62 52.45
CA THR A 96 29.67 2.63 52.92
C THR A 96 30.38 3.72 53.74
N GLY A 97 30.09 4.98 53.44
CA GLY A 97 30.83 6.13 53.99
C GLY A 97 32.13 6.43 53.25
N SER A 98 32.37 5.82 52.08
CA SER A 98 33.62 5.91 51.32
C SER A 98 33.37 5.89 49.81
N TYR A 99 34.34 6.39 49.05
CA TYR A 99 34.20 6.62 47.61
C TYR A 99 35.43 6.17 46.82
N ILE A 100 35.29 6.08 45.50
CA ILE A 100 36.39 5.83 44.57
C ILE A 100 36.69 7.12 43.81
N GLN A 101 37.94 7.58 43.89
CA GLN A 101 38.46 8.61 43.02
C GLN A 101 39.33 7.98 41.93
N GLY A 102 38.86 8.02 40.69
CA GLY A 102 39.52 7.54 39.49
C GLY A 102 40.66 8.44 39.02
N SER A 103 41.18 8.11 37.84
CA SER A 103 42.26 8.90 37.21
C SER A 103 41.78 10.28 36.77
N LYS A 104 42.74 11.21 36.63
CA LYS A 104 42.58 12.58 36.12
C LYS A 104 43.33 12.75 34.78
N GLY A 105 43.33 11.69 33.97
CA GLY A 105 44.08 11.59 32.70
C GLY A 105 44.36 10.14 32.30
N GLY A 106 44.51 9.89 30.99
CA GLY A 106 44.82 8.55 30.45
C GLY A 106 43.55 7.69 30.31
N THR A 107 43.58 6.44 30.77
CA THR A 107 42.42 5.53 30.77
C THR A 107 42.16 4.97 32.16
N ALA A 108 40.91 5.04 32.63
CA ALA A 108 40.48 4.55 33.94
C ALA A 108 39.32 3.55 33.81
N ASN A 109 39.56 2.30 34.20
CA ASN A 109 38.54 1.27 34.27
C ASN A 109 38.20 0.96 35.74
N ILE A 110 36.94 1.05 36.14
CA ILE A 110 36.49 0.77 37.50
C ILE A 110 35.38 -0.28 37.41
N THR A 111 35.51 -1.37 38.17
CA THR A 111 34.49 -2.42 38.27
C THR A 111 34.10 -2.61 39.72
N VAL A 112 32.83 -2.43 40.06
CA VAL A 112 32.25 -2.70 41.37
C VAL A 112 31.31 -3.88 41.22
N MET A 113 31.58 -4.98 41.93
CA MET A 113 30.87 -6.23 41.70
C MET A 113 30.60 -7.10 42.93
N ASN A 114 29.70 -8.07 42.75
CA ASN A 114 29.41 -9.16 43.70
C ASN A 114 28.96 -8.69 45.09
N GLY A 115 27.99 -7.77 45.13
CA GLY A 115 27.42 -7.24 46.37
C GLY A 115 28.29 -6.20 47.06
N ALA A 116 29.26 -5.61 46.36
CA ALA A 116 30.03 -4.51 46.88
C ALA A 116 29.14 -3.28 47.11
N THR A 117 29.47 -2.49 48.13
CA THR A 117 28.83 -1.19 48.39
C THR A 117 29.87 -0.09 48.31
N VAL A 118 29.53 1.03 47.66
CA VAL A 118 30.34 2.25 47.57
C VAL A 118 29.38 3.43 47.71
N ASP A 119 29.81 4.60 48.17
CA ASP A 119 28.92 5.76 48.12
C ASP A 119 28.89 6.35 46.71
N MET A 120 30.06 6.72 46.17
CA MET A 120 30.17 7.34 44.85
C MET A 120 31.47 6.99 44.13
N ILE A 121 31.46 7.20 42.81
CA ILE A 121 32.64 7.10 41.93
C ILE A 121 32.83 8.45 41.24
N GLU A 122 34.03 8.99 41.30
CA GLU A 122 34.43 10.23 40.63
C GLU A 122 35.60 9.96 39.69
N VAL A 123 35.56 10.40 38.42
CA VAL A 123 36.67 10.25 37.47
C VAL A 123 36.75 11.47 36.55
N GLY A 124 37.95 11.82 36.08
CA GLY A 124 38.18 12.95 35.18
C GLY A 124 38.64 14.22 35.89
N ASP A 125 39.03 15.21 35.09
CA ASP A 125 39.37 16.57 35.54
C ASP A 125 39.22 17.56 34.39
N VAL A 126 38.84 18.79 34.72
CA VAL A 126 38.71 19.92 33.77
C VAL A 126 39.94 20.04 32.86
N GLY A 127 39.73 20.00 31.53
CA GLY A 127 40.77 20.22 30.52
C GLY A 127 41.81 19.08 30.41
N THR A 128 41.47 17.90 30.92
CA THR A 128 42.24 16.67 30.73
C THR A 128 41.48 15.69 29.85
N THR A 129 42.19 14.73 29.24
CA THR A 129 41.54 13.65 28.48
C THR A 129 41.66 12.34 29.27
N THR A 130 40.54 11.91 29.85
CA THR A 130 40.41 10.68 30.63
C THR A 130 39.35 9.77 30.02
N ASN A 131 39.81 8.75 29.31
CA ASN A 131 38.96 7.70 28.79
C ASN A 131 38.47 6.81 29.94
N THR A 132 37.19 6.89 30.28
CA THR A 132 36.64 6.27 31.49
C THR A 132 35.67 5.14 31.19
N THR A 133 35.79 4.03 31.91
CA THR A 133 34.79 2.96 31.92
C THR A 133 34.48 2.55 33.36
N VAL A 134 33.24 2.76 33.78
CA VAL A 134 32.69 2.31 35.07
C VAL A 134 31.74 1.14 34.81
N THR A 135 31.91 0.04 35.54
CA THR A 135 31.02 -1.12 35.50
C THR A 135 30.52 -1.43 36.91
N VAL A 136 29.21 -1.40 37.12
CA VAL A 136 28.55 -1.77 38.37
C VAL A 136 27.72 -3.02 38.11
N ASN A 137 28.04 -4.12 38.78
CA ASN A 137 27.44 -5.42 38.53
C ASN A 137 26.99 -6.06 39.84
N HIS A 138 25.68 -6.22 40.02
CA HIS A 138 25.08 -6.73 41.25
C HIS A 138 25.62 -6.04 42.52
N SER A 139 25.61 -4.70 42.54
CA SER A 139 26.25 -3.89 43.60
C SER A 139 25.46 -2.62 43.90
N THR A 140 25.79 -1.94 45.01
CA THR A 140 25.08 -0.75 45.46
C THR A 140 25.99 0.48 45.51
N LEU A 141 25.56 1.58 44.89
CA LEU A 141 26.15 2.90 45.05
C LEU A 141 25.19 3.81 45.81
N ASN A 142 25.59 4.35 46.96
CA ASN A 142 24.67 5.09 47.86
C ASN A 142 24.43 6.56 47.47
N GLY A 143 25.18 7.09 46.50
CA GLY A 143 25.19 8.51 46.16
C GLY A 143 26.04 9.34 47.11
N GLU A 144 26.45 10.52 46.65
CA GLU A 144 27.06 11.55 47.48
C GLU A 144 26.08 12.00 48.59
N ASN A 145 26.60 12.28 49.78
CA ASN A 145 25.79 12.63 50.95
C ASN A 145 26.50 13.66 51.83
N ASP A 146 25.97 14.89 51.83
CA ASP A 146 26.48 16.03 52.60
C ASP A 146 26.59 15.76 54.12
N ALA A 147 25.87 14.76 54.67
CA ALA A 147 25.96 14.37 56.08
C ALA A 147 27.19 13.52 56.42
N ILE A 148 27.90 12.99 55.40
CA ILE A 148 29.09 12.17 55.54
C ILE A 148 30.33 13.05 55.36
N SER A 149 31.26 12.98 56.31
CA SER A 149 32.55 13.69 56.19
C SER A 149 33.50 12.89 55.30
N TYR A 150 33.48 13.16 54.00
CA TYR A 150 34.46 12.60 53.07
C TYR A 150 35.84 13.30 53.21
N PRO A 151 36.94 12.63 52.83
CA PRO A 151 38.29 13.21 52.79
C PRO A 151 38.42 14.55 52.05
N ASN A 152 37.58 14.77 51.03
CA ASN A 152 37.45 16.02 50.26
C ASN A 152 35.97 16.44 50.27
N ASN A 153 35.67 17.74 50.20
CA ASN A 153 34.29 18.22 50.04
C ASN A 153 33.76 17.81 48.66
N LYS A 154 32.57 17.19 48.60
CA LYS A 154 31.96 16.62 47.39
C LYS A 154 30.57 17.17 47.08
N ASN A 155 30.13 18.22 47.76
CA ASN A 155 28.79 18.80 47.56
C ASN A 155 28.52 19.26 46.12
N TYR A 156 29.56 19.55 45.32
CA TYR A 156 29.43 19.91 43.90
C TYR A 156 28.93 18.74 43.02
N MET A 157 29.00 17.49 43.50
CA MET A 157 28.49 16.31 42.78
C MET A 157 26.97 16.18 42.89
N LEU A 158 26.30 17.04 43.67
CA LEU A 158 24.84 17.11 43.79
C LEU A 158 24.18 15.73 44.03
N GLY A 159 24.73 14.92 44.94
CA GLY A 159 24.18 13.59 45.25
C GLY A 159 24.51 12.50 44.22
N ALA A 160 25.38 12.73 43.24
CA ALA A 160 25.71 11.74 42.21
C ALA A 160 26.33 10.45 42.81
N ALA A 161 25.88 9.31 42.30
CA ALA A 161 26.49 8.00 42.53
C ALA A 161 27.69 7.78 41.59
N ILE A 162 27.59 8.27 40.34
CA ILE A 162 28.68 8.25 39.37
C ILE A 162 28.84 9.66 38.82
N TYR A 163 30.02 10.22 38.96
CA TYR A 163 30.38 11.54 38.47
C TYR A 163 31.61 11.42 37.58
N LEU A 164 31.38 11.51 36.28
CA LEU A 164 32.41 11.56 35.27
C LEU A 164 32.49 13.03 34.87
N ASP A 165 33.60 13.67 35.24
CA ASP A 165 33.76 15.13 35.22
C ASP A 165 33.27 15.69 33.87
N PRO A 166 32.20 16.52 33.88
CA PRO A 166 31.63 17.00 32.65
C PRO A 166 32.57 17.85 31.78
N ALA A 167 33.68 18.35 32.34
CA ALA A 167 34.68 19.14 31.62
C ALA A 167 35.93 18.31 31.21
N ASP A 168 35.86 16.98 31.25
CA ASP A 168 36.89 16.09 30.72
C ASP A 168 36.71 15.86 29.21
N ASP A 169 37.79 15.86 28.43
CA ASP A 169 37.74 15.71 26.97
C ASP A 169 37.61 14.24 26.51
N GLY A 170 37.73 13.28 27.43
CA GLY A 170 37.71 11.86 27.18
C GLY A 170 36.33 11.29 26.84
N TYR A 171 36.30 10.04 26.39
CA TYR A 171 35.05 9.30 26.31
C TYR A 171 34.69 8.72 27.67
N HIS A 172 33.40 8.60 27.93
CA HIS A 172 32.86 8.06 29.17
C HIS A 172 31.93 6.89 28.89
N THR A 173 32.08 5.82 29.66
CA THR A 173 31.20 4.66 29.62
C THR A 173 30.78 4.24 31.02
N ALA A 174 29.49 4.14 31.28
CA ALA A 174 28.93 3.61 32.52
C ALA A 174 28.00 2.44 32.23
N ASN A 175 28.34 1.25 32.72
CA ASN A 175 27.58 0.01 32.54
C ASN A 175 27.05 -0.47 33.90
N ILE A 176 25.73 -0.41 34.11
CA ILE A 176 25.06 -0.83 35.34
C ILE A 176 24.20 -2.06 35.03
N ALA A 177 24.44 -3.17 35.72
CA ALA A 177 23.82 -4.45 35.36
C ALA A 177 23.47 -5.34 36.58
N ASN A 178 22.63 -6.35 36.33
CA ASN A 178 22.41 -7.52 37.19
C ASN A 178 21.91 -7.19 38.61
N GLY A 179 20.87 -6.39 38.73
CA GLY A 179 20.26 -6.03 40.02
C GLY A 179 21.06 -5.00 40.80
N SER A 180 21.84 -4.16 40.12
CA SER A 180 22.55 -3.06 40.77
C SER A 180 21.58 -1.95 41.18
N VAL A 181 21.93 -1.26 42.27
CA VAL A 181 21.11 -0.18 42.82
C VAL A 181 21.96 1.08 42.99
N LEU A 182 21.55 2.18 42.38
CA LEU A 182 22.16 3.49 42.53
C LEU A 182 21.18 4.42 43.26
N HIS A 183 21.59 4.97 44.39
CA HIS A 183 20.83 5.95 45.18
C HIS A 183 21.34 7.37 44.91
N GLY A 184 21.49 7.73 43.64
CA GLY A 184 22.06 9.00 43.21
C GLY A 184 22.26 9.06 41.70
N SER A 185 22.51 10.26 41.19
CA SER A 185 22.57 10.52 39.74
C SER A 185 23.80 9.90 39.07
N ILE A 186 23.70 9.69 37.75
CA ILE A 186 24.86 9.52 36.87
C ILE A 186 25.06 10.85 36.13
N MET A 187 26.22 11.47 36.29
CA MET A 187 26.62 12.69 35.59
C MET A 187 27.82 12.38 34.69
N SER A 188 27.71 12.74 33.41
CA SER A 188 28.73 12.43 32.41
C SER A 188 28.74 13.50 31.31
N GLY A 189 29.78 14.31 31.23
CA GLY A 189 29.96 15.29 30.14
C GLY A 189 31.34 15.17 29.51
N GLY A 190 31.55 15.83 28.37
CA GLY A 190 32.88 15.99 27.81
C GLY A 190 32.92 16.15 26.28
N ALA A 191 34.11 16.34 25.72
CA ALA A 191 34.28 16.37 24.26
C ALA A 191 34.12 14.97 23.61
N GLY A 192 34.47 13.90 24.33
CA GLY A 192 34.37 12.52 23.85
C GLY A 192 32.96 11.93 23.95
N ALA A 193 32.78 10.74 23.37
CA ALA A 193 31.49 10.04 23.36
C ALA A 193 31.04 9.66 24.78
N GLN A 194 29.76 9.81 25.06
CA GLN A 194 29.15 9.51 26.36
C GLN A 194 28.21 8.32 26.20
N THR A 195 28.48 7.21 26.90
CA THR A 195 27.67 5.99 26.79
C THR A 195 27.25 5.50 28.17
N ILE A 196 25.95 5.51 28.45
CA ILE A 196 25.37 5.02 29.70
C ILE A 196 24.43 3.87 29.38
N SER A 197 24.67 2.72 29.97
CA SER A 197 23.84 1.52 29.78
C SER A 197 23.41 0.97 31.13
N MET A 198 22.10 0.80 31.31
CA MET A 198 21.50 0.17 32.48
C MET A 198 20.65 -1.03 32.07
N SER A 199 20.88 -2.16 32.73
CA SER A 199 20.16 -3.40 32.51
C SER A 199 19.78 -4.07 33.82
N ASP A 200 18.53 -4.50 33.94
CA ASP A 200 18.03 -5.24 35.12
C ASP A 200 18.36 -4.55 36.45
N SER A 201 18.27 -3.21 36.52
CA SER A 201 18.82 -2.42 37.63
C SER A 201 17.90 -1.25 38.01
N THR A 202 18.22 -0.56 39.11
CA THR A 202 17.44 0.57 39.60
C THR A 202 18.33 1.76 39.92
N LEU A 203 17.89 2.95 39.52
CA LEU A 203 18.41 4.24 39.97
C LEU A 203 17.27 5.00 40.64
N ASP A 204 17.43 5.34 41.91
CA ASP A 204 16.52 6.20 42.66
C ASP A 204 17.29 7.40 43.23
N LYS A 205 16.54 8.43 43.66
CA LYS A 205 17.10 9.67 44.26
C LYS A 205 18.08 10.42 43.36
N GLY A 206 17.98 10.19 42.06
CA GLY A 206 18.87 10.77 41.08
C GLY A 206 18.34 10.62 39.66
N GLY A 207 19.03 11.23 38.72
CA GLY A 207 18.75 11.14 37.28
C GLY A 207 19.97 10.73 36.48
N ILE A 208 19.81 10.72 35.15
CA ILE A 208 20.91 10.50 34.21
C ILE A 208 21.09 11.78 33.42
N TYR A 209 22.25 12.42 33.58
CA TYR A 209 22.58 13.69 32.94
C TYR A 209 23.84 13.46 32.12
N ALA A 210 23.70 13.46 30.78
CA ALA A 210 24.77 13.08 29.88
C ALA A 210 24.89 14.05 28.70
N GLY A 211 26.09 14.38 28.25
CA GLY A 211 26.21 15.10 26.99
C GLY A 211 27.61 15.34 26.45
N SER A 212 27.69 15.69 25.17
CA SER A 212 28.97 15.83 24.47
C SER A 212 29.02 17.00 23.50
N GLU A 213 30.12 17.74 23.52
CA GLU A 213 30.34 18.87 22.60
C GLU A 213 30.72 18.45 21.17
N ASN A 214 31.32 17.27 20.99
CA ASN A 214 31.94 16.88 19.71
C ASN A 214 31.63 15.43 19.28
N SER A 215 30.90 14.67 20.11
CA SER A 215 30.68 13.24 19.91
C SER A 215 29.25 12.83 20.26
N ASP A 216 28.94 11.54 20.07
CA ASP A 216 27.61 11.00 20.34
C ASP A 216 27.35 10.82 21.85
N THR A 217 26.10 11.05 22.26
CA THR A 217 25.57 10.77 23.60
C THR A 217 24.53 9.66 23.51
N THR A 218 24.75 8.54 24.19
CA THR A 218 23.87 7.36 24.15
C THR A 218 23.50 6.90 25.55
N ILE A 219 22.20 6.80 25.81
CA ILE A 219 21.61 6.22 27.02
C ILE A 219 20.76 5.01 26.62
N SER A 220 21.01 3.85 27.22
CA SER A 220 20.26 2.61 26.97
C SER A 220 19.72 2.04 28.28
N LEU A 221 18.40 1.90 28.38
CA LEU A 221 17.69 1.36 29.54
C LEU A 221 16.93 0.09 29.15
N THR A 222 17.27 -1.03 29.77
CA THR A 222 16.59 -2.32 29.54
C THR A 222 16.17 -2.92 30.86
N ASN A 223 14.88 -3.23 31.03
CA ASN A 223 14.35 -3.74 32.30
C ASN A 223 14.82 -2.93 33.52
N THR A 224 14.73 -1.60 33.42
CA THR A 224 15.32 -0.67 34.39
C THR A 224 14.28 0.31 34.91
N THR A 225 14.44 0.74 36.16
CA THR A 225 13.67 1.84 36.75
C THR A 225 14.61 3.00 37.09
N VAL A 226 14.30 4.19 36.59
CA VAL A 226 14.97 5.45 36.93
C VAL A 226 13.93 6.38 37.56
N ASN A 227 14.15 6.77 38.81
CA ASN A 227 13.22 7.62 39.54
C ASN A 227 13.92 8.89 40.04
N GLY A 228 13.68 10.01 39.35
CA GLY A 228 14.30 11.30 39.63
C GLY A 228 13.56 12.19 40.62
N THR A 229 12.42 11.75 41.20
CA THR A 229 11.60 12.60 42.09
C THR A 229 12.32 13.14 43.32
N GLU A 230 13.38 12.44 43.75
CA GLU A 230 14.24 12.85 44.88
C GLU A 230 15.63 13.35 44.41
N SER A 231 15.83 13.52 43.10
CA SER A 231 17.09 14.01 42.52
C SER A 231 17.36 15.43 42.99
N ARG A 232 18.56 15.67 43.53
CA ARG A 232 18.99 17.03 43.91
C ARG A 232 19.06 17.98 42.71
N VAL A 233 19.31 17.44 41.51
CA VAL A 233 19.29 18.18 40.24
C VAL A 233 17.87 18.62 39.90
N ALA A 234 16.90 17.68 39.93
CA ALA A 234 15.50 18.00 39.64
C ALA A 234 14.88 18.93 40.69
N LEU A 235 15.26 18.79 41.97
CA LEU A 235 14.74 19.64 43.06
C LEU A 235 15.33 21.06 43.09
N ASN A 236 16.45 21.32 42.39
CA ASN A 236 17.13 22.63 42.37
C ASN A 236 17.62 22.99 40.95
N PRO A 237 16.70 23.20 39.99
CA PRO A 237 17.06 23.36 38.57
C PRO A 237 17.97 24.57 38.31
N ASP A 238 17.80 25.69 39.02
CA ASP A 238 18.69 26.86 38.91
C ASP A 238 20.14 26.51 39.29
N GLN A 239 20.34 25.85 40.44
CA GLN A 239 21.67 25.47 40.92
C GLN A 239 22.31 24.41 40.01
N ALA A 240 21.50 23.50 39.48
CA ALA A 240 21.96 22.50 38.52
C ALA A 240 22.29 23.11 37.16
N ALA A 241 21.51 24.09 36.68
CA ALA A 241 21.78 24.81 35.45
C ALA A 241 23.07 25.62 35.58
N ASP A 242 23.26 26.40 36.66
CA ASP A 242 24.51 27.10 36.94
C ASP A 242 25.71 26.14 36.91
N PHE A 243 25.56 24.97 37.53
CA PHE A 243 26.60 23.95 37.56
C PHE A 243 26.90 23.35 36.17
N LEU A 244 25.88 23.04 35.37
CA LEU A 244 26.06 22.50 34.02
C LEU A 244 26.60 23.55 33.04
N ASN A 245 26.15 24.81 33.18
CA ASN A 245 26.61 25.96 32.40
C ASN A 245 28.09 26.29 32.66
N ASP A 246 28.57 26.09 33.89
CA ASP A 246 29.99 26.23 34.25
C ASP A 246 30.87 25.08 33.71
N THR A 247 30.30 24.11 32.97
CA THR A 247 31.02 22.98 32.34
C THR A 247 30.98 23.09 30.81
N ILE A 248 30.44 22.09 30.10
CA ILE A 248 30.38 22.03 28.62
C ILE A 248 29.01 22.36 28.04
N PHE A 249 28.02 22.65 28.90
CA PHE A 249 26.63 22.85 28.49
C PHE A 249 26.28 24.34 28.54
N GLU A 250 27.00 25.17 27.79
CA GLU A 250 26.75 26.62 27.75
C GLU A 250 25.27 26.93 27.41
N ASP A 251 24.69 27.92 28.08
CA ASP A 251 23.30 28.37 27.91
C ASP A 251 22.20 27.31 28.17
N THR A 252 22.51 26.23 28.90
CA THR A 252 21.51 25.26 29.36
C THR A 252 20.51 25.91 30.30
N ASN A 253 19.24 25.86 29.88
CA ASN A 253 18.13 26.30 30.70
C ASN A 253 17.35 25.09 31.24
N LEU A 254 17.68 24.61 32.44
CA LEU A 254 16.95 23.50 33.06
C LEU A 254 15.55 23.88 33.58
N ASN A 255 15.23 25.18 33.66
CA ASN A 255 13.94 25.64 34.20
C ASN A 255 12.75 25.33 33.28
N THR A 256 13.01 24.99 32.02
CA THR A 256 11.97 24.53 31.08
C THR A 256 11.46 23.12 31.40
N TYR A 257 12.18 22.34 32.21
CA TYR A 257 11.94 20.89 32.36
C TYR A 257 11.30 20.46 33.69
N GLY A 258 11.02 21.37 34.64
CA GLY A 258 10.28 21.08 35.89
C GLY A 258 10.88 20.02 36.84
N ASP A 259 10.84 18.75 36.45
CA ASP A 259 11.29 17.53 37.18
C ASP A 259 12.18 16.64 36.29
N ILE A 260 13.26 17.20 35.74
CA ILE A 260 14.15 16.53 34.78
C ILE A 260 14.88 15.32 35.38
N THR A 261 14.59 14.13 34.85
CA THR A 261 15.18 12.86 35.30
C THR A 261 16.20 12.30 34.32
N VAL A 262 15.98 12.48 33.02
CA VAL A 262 16.98 12.15 32.00
C VAL A 262 17.22 13.39 31.15
N ALA A 263 18.44 13.90 31.16
CA ALA A 263 18.84 15.01 30.27
C ALA A 263 19.98 14.55 29.36
N MET A 264 19.82 14.80 28.07
CA MET A 264 20.83 14.56 27.05
C MET A 264 21.19 15.86 26.36
N PHE A 265 22.49 16.12 26.20
CA PHE A 265 22.98 17.29 25.49
C PHE A 265 23.94 16.86 24.37
N GLY A 266 23.93 17.57 23.24
CA GLY A 266 24.80 17.23 22.13
C GLY A 266 24.91 18.28 21.02
N THR A 267 25.90 18.07 20.15
CA THR A 267 26.03 18.75 18.85
C THR A 267 26.05 17.76 17.67
N THR A 268 25.90 16.46 17.95
CA THR A 268 25.93 15.38 16.94
C THR A 268 24.73 14.43 17.10
N ASN A 269 24.92 13.15 17.46
CA ASN A 269 23.79 12.26 17.74
C ASN A 269 23.55 12.12 19.24
N THR A 270 22.31 12.34 19.67
CA THR A 270 21.84 12.02 21.02
C THR A 270 20.82 10.89 20.92
N THR A 271 20.90 9.88 21.79
CA THR A 271 20.02 8.70 21.71
C THR A 271 19.62 8.21 23.10
N LEU A 272 18.32 8.09 23.33
CA LEU A 272 17.74 7.35 24.45
C LEU A 272 16.97 6.15 23.91
N THR A 273 17.35 4.95 24.32
CA THR A 273 16.61 3.72 24.05
C THR A 273 16.07 3.14 25.36
N MET A 274 14.78 2.86 25.39
CA MET A 274 14.07 2.23 26.50
C MET A 274 13.36 0.96 26.02
N SER A 275 13.61 -0.14 26.70
CA SER A 275 12.87 -1.39 26.52
C SER A 275 12.44 -1.95 27.87
N HIS A 276 11.14 -2.17 28.04
CA HIS A 276 10.57 -2.65 29.30
C HIS A 276 11.05 -1.86 30.53
N SER A 277 11.15 -0.53 30.40
CA SER A 277 11.76 0.33 31.42
C SER A 277 10.83 1.46 31.84
N THR A 278 11.01 1.98 33.05
CA THR A 278 10.23 3.10 33.58
C THR A 278 11.14 4.25 33.98
N VAL A 279 10.81 5.44 33.49
CA VAL A 279 11.40 6.72 33.94
C VAL A 279 10.29 7.51 34.63
N THR A 280 10.53 7.98 35.85
CA THR A 280 9.62 8.87 36.57
C THR A 280 10.23 10.25 36.69
N GLY A 281 9.55 11.24 36.12
CA GLY A 281 10.03 12.60 35.83
C GLY A 281 10.24 12.81 34.32
N ASP A 282 10.68 14.02 33.97
CA ASP A 282 10.77 14.48 32.58
C ASP A 282 12.03 13.95 31.89
N VAL A 283 11.95 13.82 30.57
CA VAL A 283 13.05 13.45 29.69
C VAL A 283 13.31 14.62 28.73
N GLY A 284 14.51 15.18 28.79
CA GLY A 284 14.94 16.30 27.97
C GLY A 284 16.08 15.90 27.04
N ALA A 285 16.03 16.40 25.81
CA ALA A 285 17.16 16.34 24.89
C ALA A 285 17.35 17.69 24.19
N ASP A 286 18.51 18.29 24.41
CA ASP A 286 18.91 19.53 23.75
C ASP A 286 20.07 19.23 22.80
N ASN A 287 19.84 19.38 21.50
CA ASN A 287 20.82 19.00 20.50
C ASN A 287 20.91 20.04 19.39
N GLU A 288 22.06 20.70 19.31
CA GLU A 288 22.25 21.82 18.40
C GLU A 288 22.33 21.40 16.93
N ASN A 289 22.73 20.17 16.64
CA ASN A 289 22.91 19.68 15.28
C ASN A 289 22.80 18.15 15.22
N GLY A 290 22.85 17.55 14.03
CA GLY A 290 22.80 16.09 13.87
C GLY A 290 21.41 15.49 14.08
N THR A 291 21.27 14.53 15.00
CA THR A 291 19.99 13.81 15.21
C THR A 291 19.76 13.40 16.67
N THR A 292 18.57 13.67 17.18
CA THR A 292 18.09 13.16 18.46
C THR A 292 17.15 11.97 18.23
N ARG A 293 17.38 10.83 18.91
CA ARG A 293 16.54 9.64 18.82
C ARG A 293 16.02 9.23 20.20
N LEU A 294 14.72 9.22 20.39
CA LEU A 294 14.06 8.62 21.54
C LEU A 294 13.27 7.40 21.08
N SER A 295 13.57 6.23 21.65
CA SER A 295 12.86 4.98 21.32
C SER A 295 12.34 4.31 22.57
N LEU A 296 11.02 4.23 22.72
CA LEU A 296 10.32 3.54 23.79
C LEU A 296 9.66 2.30 23.22
N THR A 297 10.07 1.12 23.72
CA THR A 297 9.57 -0.17 23.23
C THR A 297 9.19 -1.09 24.38
N ASN A 298 8.41 -2.14 24.08
CA ASN A 298 8.18 -3.27 24.99
C ASN A 298 7.58 -2.89 26.37
N ASN A 299 6.50 -2.09 26.38
CA ASN A 299 5.84 -1.58 27.58
C ASN A 299 6.73 -0.65 28.41
N SER A 300 7.51 0.20 27.74
CA SER A 300 8.24 1.27 28.43
C SER A 300 7.31 2.40 28.82
N VAL A 301 7.64 3.10 29.91
CA VAL A 301 6.82 4.19 30.45
C VAL A 301 7.69 5.38 30.82
N ILE A 302 7.30 6.57 30.34
CA ILE A 302 7.76 7.86 30.88
C ILE A 302 6.61 8.48 31.68
N ASN A 303 6.79 8.63 32.99
CA ASN A 303 5.87 9.34 33.89
C ASN A 303 6.26 10.81 34.00
N GLY A 304 6.19 11.53 32.88
CA GLY A 304 6.60 12.91 32.73
C GLY A 304 6.48 13.36 31.28
N ASN A 305 7.01 14.53 30.98
CA ASN A 305 7.07 15.09 29.64
C ASN A 305 8.32 14.63 28.89
N VAL A 306 8.25 14.67 27.56
CA VAL A 306 9.40 14.59 26.67
C VAL A 306 9.60 15.96 26.04
N ILE A 307 10.76 16.57 26.27
CA ILE A 307 11.07 17.91 25.79
C ILE A 307 12.29 17.82 24.85
N LEU A 308 12.15 18.37 23.64
CA LEU A 308 13.16 18.33 22.59
C LEU A 308 13.48 19.75 22.13
N SER A 309 14.74 20.15 22.20
CA SER A 309 15.19 21.49 21.81
C SER A 309 16.43 21.46 20.92
N GLY A 310 16.73 22.63 20.33
CA GLY A 310 17.90 22.85 19.50
C GLY A 310 17.57 22.93 18.00
N GLN A 311 18.47 22.41 17.17
CA GLN A 311 18.34 22.47 15.69
C GLN A 311 18.53 21.09 15.03
N SER A 312 18.60 20.03 15.84
CA SER A 312 18.75 18.66 15.35
C SER A 312 17.47 18.13 14.70
N ASN A 313 17.62 17.10 13.87
CA ASN A 313 16.46 16.31 13.44
C ASN A 313 16.05 15.37 14.58
N ASN A 314 14.79 15.40 14.97
CA ASN A 314 14.27 14.59 16.07
C ASN A 314 13.49 13.39 15.55
N ASN A 315 13.72 12.22 16.15
CA ASN A 315 12.93 11.01 15.89
C ASN A 315 12.48 10.39 17.22
N VAL A 316 11.18 10.47 17.49
CA VAL A 316 10.54 9.86 18.65
C VAL A 316 9.72 8.66 18.18
N LEU A 317 10.10 7.47 18.64
CA LEU A 317 9.34 6.23 18.45
C LEU A 317 8.74 5.79 19.78
N VAL A 318 7.42 5.67 19.82
CA VAL A 318 6.68 5.04 20.92
C VAL A 318 6.00 3.79 20.37
N ASP A 319 6.43 2.62 20.82
CA ASP A 319 5.95 1.32 20.35
C ASP A 319 5.46 0.49 21.53
N ASN A 320 4.16 0.21 21.58
CA ASN A 320 3.51 -0.53 22.67
C ASN A 320 4.00 -0.02 24.05
N SER A 321 3.98 1.30 24.22
CA SER A 321 4.61 2.04 25.32
C SER A 321 3.83 3.34 25.59
N VAL A 322 4.10 3.99 26.72
CA VAL A 322 3.30 5.13 27.21
C VAL A 322 4.18 6.31 27.60
N ILE A 323 3.80 7.51 27.16
CA ILE A 323 4.23 8.79 27.72
C ILE A 323 3.04 9.40 28.45
N ASN A 324 3.17 9.63 29.76
CA ASN A 324 2.07 10.12 30.60
C ASN A 324 1.95 11.66 30.64
N GLY A 325 2.90 12.39 30.05
CA GLY A 325 2.87 13.84 29.86
C GLY A 325 2.86 14.24 28.39
N ASP A 326 3.33 15.45 28.14
CA ASP A 326 3.39 16.07 26.82
C ASP A 326 4.65 15.63 26.04
N VAL A 327 4.59 15.73 24.72
CA VAL A 327 5.78 15.71 23.84
C VAL A 327 5.93 17.10 23.24
N ASP A 328 6.90 17.86 23.74
CA ASP A 328 7.13 19.27 23.38
C ASP A 328 8.45 19.44 22.63
N ALA A 329 8.35 19.73 21.34
CA ALA A 329 9.46 20.12 20.48
C ALA A 329 9.30 21.57 19.95
N SER A 330 8.51 22.40 20.62
CA SER A 330 8.18 23.77 20.18
C SER A 330 9.37 24.71 20.04
N THR A 331 10.48 24.41 20.72
CA THR A 331 11.73 25.17 20.65
C THR A 331 12.75 24.56 19.69
N ASN A 332 12.42 23.47 19.01
CA ASN A 332 13.27 22.85 18.00
C ASN A 332 13.07 23.52 16.64
N SER A 333 14.18 23.79 15.95
CA SER A 333 14.15 24.36 14.59
C SER A 333 14.44 23.36 13.47
N GLY A 334 14.87 22.14 13.82
CA GLY A 334 15.02 21.04 12.87
C GLY A 334 13.71 20.25 12.68
N ASN A 335 13.72 19.27 11.76
CA ASN A 335 12.54 18.45 11.51
C ASN A 335 12.31 17.44 12.64
N THR A 336 11.07 17.28 13.06
CA THR A 336 10.64 16.38 14.13
C THR A 336 9.69 15.32 13.57
N THR A 337 10.09 14.05 13.69
CA THR A 337 9.25 12.91 13.37
C THR A 337 8.84 12.20 14.66
N ILE A 338 7.54 12.09 14.91
CA ILE A 338 6.97 11.37 16.05
C ILE A 338 6.12 10.23 15.51
N THR A 339 6.44 8.99 15.89
CA THR A 339 5.71 7.79 15.48
C THR A 339 5.19 7.06 16.71
N LEU A 340 3.87 6.91 16.79
CA LEU A 340 3.19 6.08 17.76
C LEU A 340 2.65 4.83 17.04
N GLN A 341 3.01 3.65 17.55
CA GLN A 341 2.60 2.38 16.98
C GLN A 341 2.29 1.32 18.03
N ASN A 342 1.46 0.35 17.62
CA ASN A 342 1.13 -0.87 18.37
C ASN A 342 0.56 -0.60 19.78
N ASN A 343 -0.55 0.13 19.87
CA ASN A 343 -1.15 0.55 21.15
C ASN A 343 -0.26 1.49 21.97
N ALA A 344 0.45 2.40 21.29
CA ALA A 344 1.20 3.45 21.96
C ALA A 344 0.28 4.61 22.39
N ASN A 345 0.59 5.21 23.53
CA ASN A 345 -0.19 6.29 24.09
C ASN A 345 0.69 7.48 24.49
N VAL A 346 0.26 8.67 24.09
CA VAL A 346 0.67 9.94 24.69
C VAL A 346 -0.55 10.52 25.41
N ASN A 347 -0.47 10.63 26.74
CA ASN A 347 -1.59 11.08 27.56
C ASN A 347 -1.66 12.61 27.73
N GLY A 348 -0.73 13.34 27.11
CA GLY A 348 -0.71 14.80 27.01
C GLY A 348 -0.84 15.32 25.57
N ASP A 349 -0.40 16.55 25.38
CA ASP A 349 -0.32 17.25 24.10
C ASP A 349 0.94 16.86 23.32
N ILE A 350 0.90 16.98 21.99
CA ILE A 350 2.09 16.92 21.13
C ILE A 350 2.24 18.27 20.42
N THR A 351 3.37 18.93 20.63
CA THR A 351 3.71 20.17 19.91
C THR A 351 5.05 20.00 19.21
N THR A 352 5.10 20.30 17.91
CA THR A 352 6.35 20.30 17.14
C THR A 352 6.84 21.73 16.87
N GLY A 353 7.93 21.87 16.12
CA GLY A 353 8.79 23.05 16.13
C GLY A 353 8.58 23.95 14.92
N THR A 354 9.66 24.58 14.45
CA THR A 354 9.63 25.38 13.20
C THR A 354 10.12 24.59 11.97
N GLY A 355 10.27 23.27 12.10
CA GLY A 355 10.78 22.37 11.07
C GLY A 355 9.66 21.91 10.13
N ASN A 356 9.98 21.03 9.17
CA ASN A 356 8.94 20.27 8.49
C ASN A 356 8.69 18.97 9.27
N ASP A 357 7.62 18.96 10.03
CA ASP A 357 7.37 17.96 11.05
C ASP A 357 6.39 16.88 10.57
N THR A 358 6.46 15.71 11.21
CA THR A 358 5.64 14.56 10.85
C THR A 358 5.19 13.82 12.10
N LEU A 359 3.87 13.70 12.28
CA LEU A 359 3.25 12.88 13.31
C LEU A 359 2.53 11.68 12.66
N VAL A 360 2.86 10.48 13.11
CA VAL A 360 2.30 9.22 12.59
C VAL A 360 1.66 8.43 13.73
N LEU A 361 0.39 8.09 13.57
CA LEU A 361 -0.40 7.29 14.52
C LEU A 361 -0.87 6.02 13.81
N THR A 362 -0.37 4.87 14.25
CA THR A 362 -0.70 3.57 13.65
C THR A 362 -1.00 2.47 14.66
N ASN A 363 -1.68 1.43 14.23
CA ASN A 363 -1.98 0.21 14.98
C ASN A 363 -2.60 0.53 16.35
N ASN A 364 -3.74 1.24 16.34
CA ASN A 364 -4.54 1.57 17.53
C ASN A 364 -3.78 2.44 18.54
N SER A 365 -3.15 3.53 18.08
CA SER A 365 -2.38 4.44 18.94
C SER A 365 -3.12 5.75 19.21
N HIS A 366 -2.89 6.34 20.38
CA HIS A 366 -3.74 7.41 20.89
C HIS A 366 -2.96 8.60 21.45
N VAL A 367 -3.41 9.80 21.11
CA VAL A 367 -3.03 11.07 21.76
C VAL A 367 -4.25 11.61 22.50
N SER A 368 -4.12 11.79 23.81
CA SER A 368 -5.24 12.27 24.65
C SER A 368 -5.41 13.80 24.62
N GLY A 369 -4.34 14.52 24.28
CA GLY A 369 -4.31 15.97 24.17
C GLY A 369 -4.47 16.51 22.75
N ASN A 370 -4.09 17.78 22.59
CA ASN A 370 -3.98 18.47 21.32
C ASN A 370 -2.74 18.02 20.54
N VAL A 371 -2.78 18.17 19.22
CA VAL A 371 -1.61 18.02 18.36
C VAL A 371 -1.40 19.31 17.56
N ASN A 372 -0.20 19.86 17.64
CA ASN A 372 0.17 21.10 16.98
C ASN A 372 1.44 20.93 16.16
N GLY A 373 1.36 21.13 14.85
CA GLY A 373 2.48 20.97 13.91
C GLY A 373 3.53 22.09 13.97
N GLY A 374 3.21 23.24 14.57
CA GLY A 374 4.15 24.35 14.69
C GLY A 374 4.20 25.22 13.43
N ASP A 375 5.36 25.82 13.14
CA ASP A 375 5.57 26.54 11.90
C ASP A 375 6.27 25.60 10.92
N GLY A 376 5.79 25.46 9.68
CA GLY A 376 6.44 24.49 8.79
C GLY A 376 5.59 24.05 7.63
N SER A 377 5.96 22.90 7.07
CA SER A 377 5.10 22.11 6.20
C SER A 377 4.91 20.76 6.87
N ASP A 378 3.88 20.69 7.71
CA ASP A 378 3.71 19.63 8.68
C ASP A 378 2.67 18.61 8.22
N THR A 379 2.93 17.34 8.54
CA THR A 379 2.07 16.22 8.14
C THR A 379 1.62 15.39 9.33
N LEU A 380 0.31 15.21 9.45
CA LEU A 380 -0.29 14.22 10.35
C LEU A 380 -0.79 13.02 9.53
N SER A 381 -0.48 11.80 9.96
CA SER A 381 -1.02 10.57 9.36
C SER A 381 -1.63 9.65 10.41
N MET A 382 -2.84 9.15 10.15
CA MET A 382 -3.60 8.29 11.05
C MET A 382 -4.22 7.10 10.31
N ASP A 383 -4.12 5.91 10.91
CA ASP A 383 -4.79 4.69 10.43
C ASP A 383 -6.10 4.39 11.17
N ALA A 384 -6.72 3.25 10.86
CA ALA A 384 -7.93 2.81 11.56
C ALA A 384 -7.65 2.52 13.04
N GLY A 385 -8.47 3.09 13.92
CA GLY A 385 -8.42 2.85 15.36
C GLY A 385 -7.46 3.77 16.10
N SER A 386 -6.59 4.49 15.40
CA SER A 386 -5.80 5.55 16.00
C SER A 386 -6.64 6.81 16.22
N SER A 387 -6.29 7.63 17.22
CA SER A 387 -7.09 8.83 17.55
C SER A 387 -6.29 9.95 18.19
N VAL A 388 -6.72 11.18 17.90
CA VAL A 388 -6.42 12.39 18.68
C VAL A 388 -7.73 12.87 19.30
N SER A 389 -7.80 13.03 20.61
CA SER A 389 -9.02 13.54 21.28
C SER A 389 -9.06 15.05 21.46
N GLY A 390 -7.93 15.75 21.34
CA GLY A 390 -7.87 17.22 21.34
C GLY A 390 -7.96 17.83 19.94
N GLN A 391 -7.59 19.10 19.86
CA GLN A 391 -7.53 19.86 18.61
C GLN A 391 -6.34 19.41 17.73
N ILE A 392 -6.53 19.43 16.41
CA ILE A 392 -5.46 19.27 15.41
C ILE A 392 -5.20 20.64 14.80
N SER A 393 -4.04 21.24 15.04
CA SER A 393 -3.70 22.59 14.54
C SER A 393 -2.34 22.63 13.84
N GLN A 394 -2.18 23.61 12.97
CA GLN A 394 -0.91 23.89 12.27
C GLN A 394 -0.33 22.66 11.55
N PHE A 395 -1.20 21.87 10.93
CA PHE A 395 -0.79 20.87 9.94
C PHE A 395 -1.26 21.35 8.57
N GLU A 396 -0.36 21.43 7.60
CA GLU A 396 -0.71 21.70 6.21
C GLU A 396 -1.40 20.49 5.58
N THR A 397 -1.02 19.27 6.01
CA THR A 397 -1.60 18.04 5.48
C THR A 397 -2.00 17.07 6.60
N VAL A 398 -3.24 16.59 6.57
CA VAL A 398 -3.73 15.50 7.43
C VAL A 398 -4.21 14.34 6.58
N ASN A 399 -3.61 13.17 6.75
CA ASN A 399 -3.87 11.96 5.98
C ASN A 399 -4.58 10.90 6.83
N THR A 400 -5.66 10.33 6.30
CA THR A 400 -6.31 9.14 6.86
C THR A 400 -6.24 8.00 5.85
N THR A 401 -5.77 6.82 6.29
CA THR A 401 -5.60 5.65 5.40
C THR A 401 -6.73 4.63 5.53
N SER A 402 -7.68 4.84 6.44
CA SER A 402 -8.83 3.96 6.73
C SER A 402 -9.93 4.72 7.48
N ASN A 403 -11.03 4.05 7.87
CA ASN A 403 -12.12 4.63 8.66
C ASN A 403 -11.63 5.34 9.93
N ASN A 404 -11.56 6.66 9.89
CA ASN A 404 -11.24 7.52 11.04
C ASN A 404 -12.46 8.33 11.48
N ASN A 405 -12.60 8.60 12.78
CA ASN A 405 -13.62 9.51 13.29
C ASN A 405 -12.94 10.66 14.04
N ILE A 406 -12.85 11.80 13.38
CA ILE A 406 -12.10 12.97 13.82
C ILE A 406 -13.10 14.05 14.22
N ASN A 407 -13.00 14.51 15.46
CA ASN A 407 -13.83 15.58 15.99
C ASN A 407 -12.93 16.65 16.59
N ILE A 408 -12.97 17.85 16.03
CA ILE A 408 -12.10 18.98 16.39
C ILE A 408 -12.92 20.26 16.56
N ASP A 409 -12.36 21.27 17.20
CA ASP A 409 -13.03 22.55 17.36
C ASP A 409 -12.98 23.36 16.06
N THR A 410 -11.82 23.37 15.40
CA THR A 410 -11.59 24.19 14.20
C THR A 410 -10.85 23.43 13.11
N ILE A 411 -11.27 23.55 11.84
CA ILE A 411 -10.39 23.28 10.70
C ILE A 411 -9.62 24.56 10.40
N ASN A 412 -8.29 24.52 10.57
CA ASN A 412 -7.40 25.65 10.40
C ASN A 412 -7.31 26.11 8.94
N ASP A 413 -6.82 27.34 8.76
CA ASP A 413 -6.58 27.91 7.44
C ASP A 413 -5.53 27.09 6.68
N ALA A 414 -5.69 27.01 5.35
CA ALA A 414 -4.75 26.36 4.43
C ALA A 414 -4.44 24.87 4.71
N THR A 415 -5.24 24.18 5.54
CA THR A 415 -5.07 22.74 5.78
C THR A 415 -5.71 21.90 4.68
N THR A 416 -5.00 20.88 4.22
CA THR A 416 -5.50 19.83 3.33
C THR A 416 -5.78 18.54 4.12
N TRP A 417 -7.02 18.09 4.12
CA TRP A 417 -7.44 16.81 4.70
C TRP A 417 -7.65 15.78 3.61
N ASN A 418 -6.99 14.64 3.69
CA ASN A 418 -7.19 13.49 2.81
C ASN A 418 -7.98 12.42 3.57
N LEU A 419 -9.30 12.39 3.34
CA LEU A 419 -10.27 11.51 3.99
C LEU A 419 -10.60 10.30 3.10
N GLN A 420 -10.18 9.10 3.48
CA GLN A 420 -10.45 7.90 2.68
C GLN A 420 -11.23 6.86 3.46
N ASN A 421 -11.86 5.94 2.72
CA ASN A 421 -12.44 4.70 3.22
C ASN A 421 -13.40 4.94 4.39
N GLY A 422 -14.44 5.75 4.19
CA GLY A 422 -15.50 5.99 5.19
C GLY A 422 -15.14 6.92 6.35
N SER A 423 -14.03 7.65 6.25
CA SER A 423 -13.59 8.59 7.30
C SER A 423 -14.57 9.74 7.52
N ARG A 424 -14.63 10.22 8.76
CA ARG A 424 -15.50 11.32 9.21
C ARG A 424 -14.65 12.42 9.84
N LEU A 425 -14.80 13.63 9.35
CA LEU A 425 -14.23 14.85 9.93
C LEU A 425 -15.37 15.76 10.39
N ILE A 426 -15.40 16.12 11.66
CA ILE A 426 -16.39 17.03 12.23
C ILE A 426 -15.65 18.17 12.92
N ALA A 427 -15.99 19.39 12.54
CA ALA A 427 -15.45 20.60 13.14
C ALA A 427 -16.57 21.52 13.63
N SER A 428 -16.33 22.25 14.72
CA SER A 428 -17.28 23.29 15.16
C SER A 428 -17.20 24.55 14.29
N THR A 429 -16.00 24.89 13.80
CA THR A 429 -15.75 26.01 12.89
C THR A 429 -14.72 25.67 11.82
N THR A 430 -14.70 26.42 10.72
CA THR A 430 -13.68 26.31 9.66
C THR A 430 -13.22 27.69 9.23
N GLY A 431 -11.91 27.83 9.07
CA GLY A 431 -11.27 29.03 8.58
C GLY A 431 -11.36 29.23 7.05
N SER A 432 -10.24 29.61 6.43
CA SER A 432 -10.11 29.89 4.99
C SER A 432 -9.18 28.91 4.27
N ASN A 433 -9.44 28.65 3.00
CA ASN A 433 -8.58 27.82 2.14
C ASN A 433 -8.38 26.37 2.64
N ALA A 434 -9.27 25.85 3.47
CA ALA A 434 -9.24 24.44 3.87
C ALA A 434 -9.73 23.57 2.71
N SER A 435 -8.99 22.52 2.38
CA SER A 435 -9.36 21.57 1.33
C SER A 435 -9.57 20.18 1.92
N VAL A 436 -10.65 19.51 1.55
CA VAL A 436 -10.96 18.14 2.00
C VAL A 436 -11.06 17.25 0.78
N ASN A 437 -9.97 16.57 0.47
CA ASN A 437 -9.94 15.54 -0.56
C ASN A 437 -10.50 14.25 0.02
N MET A 438 -11.54 13.69 -0.59
CA MET A 438 -12.24 12.56 0.02
C MET A 438 -12.80 11.54 -0.95
N SER A 439 -13.00 10.31 -0.46
CA SER A 439 -13.84 9.30 -1.12
C SER A 439 -15.33 9.57 -0.86
N THR A 440 -16.22 9.17 -1.77
CA THR A 440 -17.66 9.46 -1.64
C THR A 440 -18.38 8.71 -0.50
N ASP A 441 -17.74 7.76 0.16
CA ASP A 441 -18.21 7.11 1.39
C ASP A 441 -17.75 7.84 2.67
N SER A 442 -16.82 8.78 2.56
CA SER A 442 -16.36 9.63 3.66
C SER A 442 -17.34 10.80 3.91
N PHE A 443 -17.17 11.51 5.02
CA PHE A 443 -18.03 12.64 5.41
C PHE A 443 -17.25 13.79 6.06
N VAL A 444 -17.63 15.03 5.74
CA VAL A 444 -17.13 16.24 6.42
C VAL A 444 -18.24 17.16 6.92
N ASP A 445 -18.14 17.61 8.17
CA ASP A 445 -18.90 18.74 8.71
C ASP A 445 -17.92 19.89 9.02
N PHE A 446 -18.00 20.96 8.23
CA PHE A 446 -17.16 22.16 8.44
C PHE A 446 -17.66 23.04 9.59
N GLY A 447 -18.81 22.73 10.19
CA GLY A 447 -19.42 23.57 11.22
C GLY A 447 -19.75 24.96 10.69
N THR A 448 -19.44 25.99 11.46
CA THR A 448 -19.59 27.39 11.02
C THR A 448 -18.33 27.86 10.27
N ILE A 449 -18.47 28.19 8.99
CA ILE A 449 -17.37 28.74 8.19
C ILE A 449 -17.22 30.23 8.52
N THR A 450 -16.05 30.62 9.02
CA THR A 450 -15.68 32.01 9.34
C THR A 450 -14.86 32.65 8.22
N GLY A 451 -14.20 31.84 7.37
CA GLY A 451 -13.37 32.26 6.24
C GLY A 451 -14.00 32.06 4.86
N THR A 452 -13.15 31.94 3.83
CA THR A 452 -13.55 31.74 2.42
C THR A 452 -12.67 30.73 1.69
N ASN A 453 -13.09 30.29 0.50
CA ASN A 453 -12.35 29.39 -0.40
C ASN A 453 -12.07 27.99 0.17
N ASN A 454 -12.93 27.48 1.04
CA ASN A 454 -12.84 26.08 1.44
C ASN A 454 -13.37 25.18 0.31
N ALA A 455 -12.99 23.90 0.29
CA ALA A 455 -13.43 22.99 -0.76
C ALA A 455 -13.55 21.54 -0.29
N VAL A 456 -14.52 20.83 -0.84
CA VAL A 456 -14.56 19.37 -0.88
C VAL A 456 -14.16 18.93 -2.28
N VAL A 457 -13.16 18.06 -2.37
CA VAL A 457 -12.70 17.49 -3.63
C VAL A 457 -12.93 15.98 -3.58
N VAL A 458 -13.83 15.47 -4.41
CA VAL A 458 -14.04 14.03 -4.53
C VAL A 458 -12.90 13.43 -5.34
N SER A 459 -12.05 12.66 -4.65
CA SER A 459 -10.86 12.00 -5.20
C SER A 459 -11.09 10.56 -5.64
N SER A 460 -12.15 9.92 -5.14
CA SER A 460 -12.56 8.59 -5.55
C SER A 460 -14.05 8.36 -5.28
N ILE A 461 -14.70 7.55 -6.12
CA ILE A 461 -16.11 7.19 -5.97
C ILE A 461 -16.17 5.77 -5.43
N SER A 462 -16.71 5.62 -4.22
CA SER A 462 -16.86 4.32 -3.57
C SER A 462 -17.94 3.47 -4.26
N PRO A 463 -17.79 2.14 -4.32
CA PRO A 463 -18.84 1.25 -4.82
C PRO A 463 -20.19 1.43 -4.12
N SER A 464 -20.19 1.72 -2.81
CA SER A 464 -21.41 1.96 -2.03
C SER A 464 -22.16 3.24 -2.40
N SER A 465 -21.49 4.21 -3.03
CA SER A 465 -22.11 5.46 -3.48
C SER A 465 -22.68 5.37 -4.89
N GLN A 466 -22.38 4.30 -5.63
CA GLN A 466 -22.84 4.13 -7.01
C GLN A 466 -24.35 3.95 -7.07
N ASN A 467 -24.96 4.55 -8.10
CA ASN A 467 -26.40 4.53 -8.29
C ASN A 467 -27.21 5.06 -7.07
N GLN A 468 -26.59 5.89 -6.24
CA GLN A 468 -27.24 6.59 -5.14
C GLN A 468 -27.52 8.03 -5.53
N SER A 469 -28.64 8.57 -5.07
CA SER A 469 -28.98 9.99 -5.27
C SER A 469 -28.93 10.73 -3.95
N ASN A 470 -28.48 11.99 -3.99
CA ASN A 470 -28.46 12.89 -2.83
C ASN A 470 -27.72 12.33 -1.61
N LEU A 471 -26.63 11.58 -1.83
CA LEU A 471 -25.75 11.13 -0.76
C LEU A 471 -25.05 12.34 -0.14
N LYS A 472 -25.25 12.57 1.16
CA LYS A 472 -24.65 13.71 1.85
C LYS A 472 -23.17 13.46 2.12
N LEU A 473 -22.29 14.11 1.37
CA LEU A 473 -20.83 14.07 1.59
C LEU A 473 -20.39 15.07 2.65
N GLY A 474 -21.12 16.17 2.81
CA GLY A 474 -20.78 17.12 3.86
C GLY A 474 -21.82 18.17 4.16
N THR A 475 -21.52 19.00 5.14
CA THR A 475 -22.37 20.09 5.59
C THR A 475 -21.56 21.25 6.14
N PHE A 476 -22.14 22.44 6.09
CA PHE A 476 -21.54 23.65 6.63
C PHE A 476 -22.62 24.71 6.90
N THR A 477 -22.30 25.65 7.78
CA THR A 477 -23.14 26.78 8.15
C THR A 477 -22.43 28.10 7.82
N THR A 478 -23.14 29.02 7.18
CA THR A 478 -22.64 30.34 6.77
C THR A 478 -23.36 31.45 7.52
N THR A 479 -22.67 32.53 7.90
CA THR A 479 -23.24 33.66 8.66
C THR A 479 -23.42 34.97 7.85
N GLY A 480 -23.28 34.91 6.52
CA GLY A 480 -23.34 36.07 5.61
C GLY A 480 -24.26 35.90 4.40
N THR A 481 -24.20 36.86 3.46
CA THR A 481 -25.09 36.94 2.29
C THR A 481 -24.46 36.50 0.97
N SER A 482 -23.19 36.09 1.00
CA SER A 482 -22.49 35.58 -0.20
C SER A 482 -23.05 34.23 -0.61
N THR A 483 -22.84 33.85 -1.88
CA THR A 483 -23.24 32.52 -2.38
C THR A 483 -22.52 31.42 -1.61
N PRO A 484 -23.16 30.29 -1.25
CA PRO A 484 -22.54 29.25 -0.42
C PRO A 484 -21.21 28.72 -0.98
N GLN A 485 -21.07 28.69 -2.32
CA GLN A 485 -19.85 28.30 -3.03
C GLN A 485 -18.62 29.17 -2.72
N SER A 486 -18.80 30.42 -2.27
CA SER A 486 -17.66 31.26 -1.85
C SER A 486 -17.10 30.86 -0.49
N TYR A 487 -17.91 30.19 0.33
CA TYR A 487 -17.50 29.67 1.63
C TYR A 487 -16.90 28.28 1.49
N ALA A 488 -17.60 27.37 0.81
CA ALA A 488 -17.15 26.02 0.49
C ALA A 488 -17.59 25.59 -0.92
N GLY A 489 -16.64 25.27 -1.79
CA GLY A 489 -16.87 24.64 -3.09
C GLY A 489 -16.94 23.11 -3.01
N ALA A 490 -17.50 22.48 -4.04
CA ALA A 490 -17.47 21.04 -4.21
C ALA A 490 -17.14 20.71 -5.67
N SER A 491 -16.12 19.89 -5.89
CA SER A 491 -15.69 19.46 -7.23
C SER A 491 -15.11 18.04 -7.20
N PHE A 492 -14.96 17.45 -8.37
CA PHE A 492 -14.07 16.31 -8.58
C PHE A 492 -12.62 16.81 -8.76
N THR A 493 -11.68 15.88 -8.82
CA THR A 493 -10.23 16.13 -9.00
C THR A 493 -9.89 16.96 -10.24
N ASN A 494 -10.70 16.86 -11.30
CA ASN A 494 -10.55 17.65 -12.52
C ASN A 494 -11.11 19.10 -12.40
N GLY A 495 -11.66 19.46 -11.23
CA GLY A 495 -12.25 20.77 -10.95
C GLY A 495 -13.72 20.93 -11.39
N GLN A 496 -14.31 19.92 -12.04
CA GLN A 496 -15.71 19.95 -12.48
C GLN A 496 -16.66 19.51 -11.36
N GLN A 497 -17.94 19.85 -11.50
CA GLN A 497 -19.01 19.41 -10.59
C GLN A 497 -19.83 18.24 -11.15
N SER A 498 -19.64 17.92 -12.42
CA SER A 498 -20.25 16.78 -13.09
C SER A 498 -19.17 16.04 -13.85
N VAL A 499 -19.08 14.72 -13.64
CA VAL A 499 -18.13 13.85 -14.35
C VAL A 499 -18.79 12.54 -14.71
N GLU A 500 -18.31 11.95 -15.81
CA GLU A 500 -18.55 10.56 -16.10
C GLU A 500 -17.40 9.72 -15.50
N ASN A 501 -17.71 8.56 -14.95
CA ASN A 501 -16.70 7.58 -14.58
C ASN A 501 -17.16 6.17 -14.93
N ARG A 502 -16.21 5.32 -15.25
CA ARG A 502 -16.45 3.88 -15.39
C ARG A 502 -16.43 3.18 -14.04
N SER A 503 -17.35 2.26 -13.83
CA SER A 503 -17.24 1.23 -12.79
C SER A 503 -17.78 -0.10 -13.29
N GLY A 504 -16.92 -1.12 -13.32
CA GLY A 504 -17.25 -2.41 -13.90
C GLY A 504 -17.60 -2.28 -15.39
N ALA A 505 -18.73 -2.86 -15.78
CA ALA A 505 -19.23 -2.88 -17.14
C ALA A 505 -20.03 -1.63 -17.55
N TYR A 506 -20.27 -0.70 -16.61
CA TYR A 506 -21.15 0.44 -16.84
C TYR A 506 -20.45 1.77 -16.62
N ASN A 507 -20.94 2.78 -17.33
CA ASN A 507 -20.62 4.17 -17.06
C ASN A 507 -21.58 4.72 -16.01
N TYR A 508 -21.11 5.71 -15.27
CA TYR A 508 -21.88 6.41 -14.26
C TYR A 508 -21.74 7.91 -14.46
N ASP A 509 -22.88 8.59 -14.53
CA ASP A 509 -22.95 10.04 -14.48
C ASP A 509 -22.98 10.46 -13.01
N ASN A 510 -22.04 11.31 -12.61
CA ASN A 510 -21.92 11.75 -11.23
C ASN A 510 -21.97 13.26 -11.15
N SER A 511 -22.69 13.77 -10.15
CA SER A 511 -22.82 15.19 -9.89
C SER A 511 -22.60 15.54 -8.42
N LEU A 512 -22.13 16.75 -8.20
CA LEU A 512 -21.97 17.39 -6.91
C LEU A 512 -22.83 18.65 -6.85
N ASP A 513 -23.72 18.71 -5.86
CA ASP A 513 -24.63 19.82 -5.67
C ASP A 513 -24.52 20.40 -4.25
N ILE A 514 -24.62 21.72 -4.14
CA ILE A 514 -24.71 22.42 -2.84
C ILE A 514 -26.12 22.96 -2.67
N VAL A 515 -26.85 22.43 -1.68
CA VAL A 515 -28.27 22.74 -1.45
C VAL A 515 -28.53 23.17 -0.01
N ALA A 516 -29.55 23.99 0.22
CA ALA A 516 -29.94 24.40 1.58
C ALA A 516 -30.45 23.20 2.38
N ALA A 517 -30.03 23.08 3.65
CA ALA A 517 -30.39 21.94 4.49
C ALA A 517 -31.84 21.95 5.00
N ASP A 518 -32.50 23.12 4.98
CA ASP A 518 -33.91 23.29 5.36
C ASP A 518 -34.68 24.01 4.23
N THR A 519 -35.74 23.38 3.72
CA THR A 519 -36.61 23.92 2.67
C THR A 519 -37.88 24.58 3.22
N ALA A 520 -38.09 24.63 4.54
CA ALA A 520 -39.28 25.24 5.11
C ALA A 520 -39.24 26.78 4.94
N PRO A 521 -40.35 27.43 4.51
CA PRO A 521 -40.39 28.89 4.45
C PRO A 521 -40.22 29.45 5.86
N GLN A 522 -39.07 30.09 6.10
CA GLN A 522 -38.67 30.80 7.32
C GLN A 522 -39.64 31.97 7.60
N THR A 523 -40.87 31.63 7.97
CA THR A 523 -41.94 32.55 8.33
C THR A 523 -42.00 32.66 9.84
N ARG A 524 -41.00 33.31 10.46
CA ARG A 524 -41.07 34.01 11.76
C ARG A 524 -39.69 34.45 12.24
N LEU A 525 -39.44 35.76 12.15
CA LEU A 525 -38.58 36.57 13.03
C LEU A 525 -37.41 35.84 13.72
N LYS A 526 -36.22 35.83 13.10
CA LYS A 526 -34.93 35.85 13.82
C LYS A 526 -33.91 36.69 13.05
N ALA A 527 -33.14 37.46 13.81
CA ALA A 527 -32.11 38.40 13.36
C ALA A 527 -30.74 37.72 13.16
N GLU A 528 -30.72 36.46 12.72
CA GLU A 528 -29.46 35.74 12.46
C GLU A 528 -29.42 35.34 10.99
N ASN A 529 -28.47 35.93 10.25
CA ASN A 529 -28.19 35.64 8.84
C ASN A 529 -27.47 34.28 8.67
N SER A 530 -27.80 33.29 9.50
CA SER A 530 -27.16 31.98 9.51
C SER A 530 -27.97 30.97 8.69
N GLN A 531 -27.32 30.26 7.76
CA GLN A 531 -27.94 29.25 6.90
C GLN A 531 -27.03 28.02 6.81
N THR A 532 -27.61 26.82 6.97
CA THR A 532 -26.92 25.54 6.79
C THR A 532 -27.13 25.00 5.38
N TRP A 533 -26.07 24.43 4.82
CA TRP A 533 -25.98 23.85 3.48
C TRP A 533 -25.48 22.41 3.54
N ASN A 534 -25.89 21.60 2.58
CA ASN A 534 -25.41 20.23 2.36
C ASN A 534 -24.65 20.16 1.04
N ILE A 535 -23.57 19.40 1.02
CA ILE A 535 -22.89 18.96 -0.21
C ILE A 535 -23.40 17.55 -0.51
N LEU A 536 -24.06 17.40 -1.64
CA LEU A 536 -24.71 16.17 -2.07
C LEU A 536 -23.99 15.59 -3.28
N PHE A 537 -23.79 14.28 -3.25
CA PHE A 537 -23.32 13.48 -4.37
C PHE A 537 -24.48 12.67 -4.93
N SER A 538 -24.61 12.69 -6.25
CA SER A 538 -25.52 11.78 -6.95
C SER A 538 -24.73 11.03 -8.01
N SER A 539 -25.04 9.75 -8.16
CA SER A 539 -24.50 8.85 -9.17
C SER A 539 -25.68 8.13 -9.81
N SER A 540 -25.77 8.18 -11.13
CA SER A 540 -26.75 7.41 -11.90
C SER A 540 -26.04 6.49 -12.86
N LYS A 541 -26.47 5.22 -12.87
CA LYS A 541 -26.00 4.24 -13.84
C LYS A 541 -26.39 4.68 -15.25
N GLY A 542 -25.38 4.87 -16.10
CA GLY A 542 -25.51 5.20 -17.51
C GLY A 542 -25.55 3.95 -18.40
N SER A 543 -25.07 4.09 -19.63
CA SER A 543 -24.96 3.02 -20.62
C SER A 543 -23.93 1.97 -20.23
N LEU A 544 -24.00 0.83 -20.92
CA LEU A 544 -22.93 -0.16 -20.92
C LEU A 544 -21.68 0.46 -21.54
N ALA A 545 -20.50 0.20 -20.99
CA ALA A 545 -19.25 0.74 -21.52
C ALA A 545 -18.98 0.22 -22.94
N SER A 546 -18.39 1.05 -23.81
CA SER A 546 -18.13 0.71 -25.21
C SER A 546 -17.32 -0.55 -25.42
N ASP A 547 -16.38 -0.90 -24.55
CA ASP A 547 -15.64 -2.15 -24.71
C ASP A 547 -16.48 -3.40 -24.46
N VAL A 548 -17.38 -3.38 -23.49
CA VAL A 548 -18.33 -4.48 -23.27
C VAL A 548 -19.26 -4.58 -24.48
N GLN A 549 -19.74 -3.45 -24.99
CA GLN A 549 -20.53 -3.42 -26.23
C GLN A 549 -19.74 -3.99 -27.43
N GLY A 550 -18.46 -3.62 -27.55
CA GLY A 550 -17.59 -4.07 -28.62
C GLY A 550 -17.23 -5.55 -28.56
N LEU A 551 -17.12 -6.14 -27.38
CA LEU A 551 -16.97 -7.59 -27.21
C LEU A 551 -18.19 -8.34 -27.74
N ILE A 552 -19.39 -7.87 -27.38
CA ILE A 552 -20.67 -8.46 -27.85
C ILE A 552 -20.74 -8.37 -29.39
N ALA A 553 -20.53 -7.17 -29.94
CA ALA A 553 -20.53 -6.96 -31.39
C ALA A 553 -19.45 -7.78 -32.12
N GLY A 554 -18.30 -8.02 -31.49
CA GLY A 554 -17.23 -8.87 -32.02
C GLY A 554 -17.64 -10.34 -32.12
N LEU A 555 -18.28 -10.89 -31.08
CA LEU A 555 -18.83 -12.25 -31.08
C LEU A 555 -19.90 -12.43 -32.17
N ASP A 556 -20.84 -11.49 -32.28
CA ASP A 556 -21.88 -11.53 -33.30
C ASP A 556 -21.29 -11.43 -34.71
N ALA A 557 -20.31 -10.55 -34.93
CA ALA A 557 -19.65 -10.41 -36.22
C ALA A 557 -18.84 -11.66 -36.61
N ALA A 558 -18.32 -12.41 -35.63
CA ALA A 558 -17.68 -13.71 -35.84
C ALA A 558 -18.70 -14.77 -36.30
N GLU A 559 -19.86 -14.85 -35.66
CA GLU A 559 -20.98 -15.73 -36.06
C GLU A 559 -21.41 -15.42 -37.49
N GLN A 560 -21.65 -14.15 -37.83
CA GLN A 560 -22.02 -13.72 -39.19
C GLN A 560 -20.96 -14.07 -40.24
N ALA A 561 -19.67 -13.92 -39.90
CA ALA A 561 -18.59 -14.35 -40.79
C ALA A 561 -18.56 -15.88 -40.98
N GLY A 562 -18.90 -16.66 -39.94
CA GLY A 562 -19.11 -18.10 -40.04
C GLY A 562 -20.25 -18.47 -40.98
N HIS A 563 -21.39 -17.77 -40.88
CA HIS A 563 -22.53 -17.98 -41.78
C HIS A 563 -22.18 -17.73 -43.24
N GLN A 564 -21.41 -16.68 -43.55
CA GLN A 564 -20.93 -16.45 -44.91
C GLN A 564 -20.12 -17.63 -45.44
N VAL A 565 -19.23 -18.21 -44.62
CA VAL A 565 -18.39 -19.34 -45.01
C VAL A 565 -19.22 -20.58 -45.33
N ALA A 566 -20.26 -20.86 -44.55
CA ALA A 566 -21.16 -22.00 -44.79
C ALA A 566 -22.12 -21.77 -45.97
N ASP A 567 -22.59 -20.53 -46.15
CA ASP A 567 -23.42 -20.15 -47.28
C ASP A 567 -22.66 -20.23 -48.61
N ASP A 568 -21.38 -19.85 -48.62
CA ASP A 568 -20.48 -20.00 -49.78
C ASP A 568 -20.34 -21.48 -50.18
N ILE A 569 -20.14 -22.38 -49.22
CA ILE A 569 -20.15 -23.85 -49.47
C ILE A 569 -21.49 -24.28 -50.05
N SER A 570 -22.61 -23.83 -49.46
CA SER A 570 -23.95 -24.16 -49.95
C SER A 570 -24.15 -23.66 -51.39
N ASN A 571 -23.58 -22.51 -51.74
CA ASN A 571 -23.62 -21.95 -53.09
C ASN A 571 -22.75 -22.71 -54.08
N HIS A 572 -21.56 -23.16 -53.68
CA HIS A 572 -20.74 -24.08 -54.47
C HIS A 572 -21.48 -25.40 -54.72
N MET A 573 -22.10 -25.99 -53.70
CA MET A 573 -22.88 -27.23 -53.84
C MET A 573 -24.06 -27.08 -54.81
N ASN A 574 -24.70 -25.90 -54.88
CA ASN A 574 -25.71 -25.63 -55.92
C ASN A 574 -25.14 -25.77 -57.33
N GLN A 575 -23.91 -25.33 -57.56
CA GLN A 575 -23.25 -25.43 -58.86
C GLN A 575 -22.94 -26.89 -59.20
N VAL A 576 -22.40 -27.63 -58.22
CA VAL A 576 -22.14 -29.07 -58.33
C VAL A 576 -23.42 -29.82 -58.71
N HIS A 577 -24.50 -29.62 -57.96
CA HIS A 577 -25.80 -30.27 -58.23
C HIS A 577 -26.38 -29.91 -59.59
N LEU A 578 -26.21 -28.66 -60.02
CA LEU A 578 -26.69 -28.19 -61.31
C LEU A 578 -25.92 -28.82 -62.48
N ALA A 579 -24.60 -28.92 -62.34
CA ALA A 579 -23.73 -29.56 -63.34
C ALA A 579 -24.03 -31.07 -63.47
N SER A 580 -24.26 -31.75 -62.33
CA SER A 580 -24.70 -33.15 -62.28
C SER A 580 -26.07 -33.35 -62.97
N LEU A 581 -27.07 -32.50 -62.69
CA LEU A 581 -28.41 -32.57 -63.31
C LEU A 581 -28.38 -32.40 -64.84
N PHE A 582 -27.58 -31.47 -65.33
CA PHE A 582 -27.42 -31.26 -66.77
C PHE A 582 -26.52 -32.29 -67.45
N GLY A 583 -25.94 -33.23 -66.69
CA GLY A 583 -25.03 -34.26 -67.20
C GLY A 583 -23.71 -33.69 -67.71
N GLU A 584 -23.31 -32.53 -67.19
CA GLU A 584 -22.09 -31.81 -67.57
C GLU A 584 -20.93 -32.12 -66.62
N GLN A 585 -21.22 -32.66 -65.43
CA GLN A 585 -20.21 -33.08 -64.45
C GLN A 585 -19.71 -34.50 -64.74
N GLN A 586 -18.38 -34.70 -64.74
CA GLN A 586 -17.75 -36.02 -64.77
C GLN A 586 -17.34 -36.45 -63.36
N ASP A 587 -17.23 -37.76 -63.13
CA ASP A 587 -16.57 -38.28 -61.91
C ASP A 587 -15.16 -37.72 -61.82
N GLY A 588 -14.80 -37.14 -60.68
CA GLY A 588 -13.49 -36.53 -60.53
C GLY A 588 -13.43 -35.46 -59.46
N ALA A 589 -12.28 -34.77 -59.44
CA ALA A 589 -11.98 -33.75 -58.47
C ALA A 589 -12.35 -32.36 -59.02
N GLN A 590 -12.77 -31.47 -58.12
CA GLN A 590 -12.92 -30.05 -58.41
C GLN A 590 -12.09 -29.24 -57.42
N VAL A 591 -11.48 -28.16 -57.90
CA VAL A 591 -10.88 -27.12 -57.07
C VAL A 591 -11.64 -25.82 -57.31
N TRP A 592 -11.93 -25.10 -56.25
CA TRP A 592 -12.70 -23.85 -56.33
C TRP A 592 -12.18 -22.80 -55.36
N GLY A 593 -12.50 -21.55 -55.64
CA GLY A 593 -12.24 -20.45 -54.72
C GLY A 593 -13.03 -19.20 -55.03
N ASP A 594 -13.47 -18.56 -53.95
CA ASP A 594 -14.40 -17.44 -53.92
C ASP A 594 -13.85 -16.30 -53.05
N PHE A 595 -14.10 -15.08 -53.49
CA PHE A 595 -13.92 -13.86 -52.72
C PHE A 595 -15.23 -13.52 -52.01
N LEU A 596 -15.13 -13.22 -50.71
CA LEU A 596 -16.25 -12.90 -49.83
C LEU A 596 -16.20 -11.43 -49.45
N TYR A 597 -17.33 -10.75 -49.55
CA TYR A 597 -17.49 -9.38 -49.06
C TYR A 597 -18.88 -9.20 -48.49
N GLN A 598 -19.00 -8.59 -47.31
CA GLN A 598 -20.27 -8.15 -46.72
C GLN A 598 -20.10 -6.76 -46.11
N ASN A 599 -21.12 -5.93 -46.23
CA ASN A 599 -21.21 -4.65 -45.56
C ASN A 599 -22.66 -4.43 -45.13
N GLY A 600 -22.89 -4.35 -43.83
CA GLY A 600 -24.23 -4.21 -43.25
C GLY A 600 -24.21 -3.54 -41.88
N ASN A 601 -25.38 -3.05 -41.48
CA ASN A 601 -25.68 -2.66 -40.11
C ASN A 601 -26.55 -3.75 -39.48
N PHE A 602 -26.25 -4.13 -38.25
CA PHE A 602 -26.88 -5.23 -37.55
C PHE A 602 -27.50 -4.68 -36.27
N SER A 603 -28.75 -5.04 -35.99
CA SER A 603 -29.43 -4.72 -34.74
C SER A 603 -29.65 -6.04 -34.00
N ASN A 604 -28.71 -6.38 -33.13
CA ASN A 604 -28.71 -7.62 -32.36
C ASN A 604 -28.64 -7.31 -30.85
N ASP A 605 -27.84 -8.04 -30.06
CA ASP A 605 -27.60 -7.73 -28.65
C ASP A 605 -27.01 -6.32 -28.45
N VAL A 606 -26.23 -5.84 -29.41
CA VAL A 606 -25.74 -4.46 -29.56
C VAL A 606 -25.89 -4.03 -31.02
N ASP A 607 -26.24 -2.78 -31.28
CA ASP A 607 -26.28 -2.24 -32.64
C ASP A 607 -24.86 -1.98 -33.17
N TYR A 608 -24.47 -2.63 -34.26
CA TYR A 608 -23.12 -2.47 -34.84
C TYR A 608 -23.12 -2.42 -36.36
N LYS A 609 -22.07 -1.83 -36.92
CA LYS A 609 -21.75 -1.90 -38.35
C LYS A 609 -20.59 -2.83 -38.57
N SER A 610 -20.72 -3.76 -39.51
CA SER A 610 -19.65 -4.69 -39.89
C SER A 610 -19.34 -4.62 -41.37
N ILE A 611 -18.04 -4.63 -41.69
CA ILE A 611 -17.52 -4.85 -43.04
C ILE A 611 -16.64 -6.09 -43.01
N THR A 612 -17.14 -7.18 -43.57
CA THR A 612 -16.42 -8.46 -43.67
C THR A 612 -15.80 -8.59 -45.05
N GLN A 613 -14.53 -9.00 -45.08
CA GLN A 613 -13.82 -9.36 -46.30
C GLN A 613 -13.13 -10.69 -46.10
N GLY A 614 -13.18 -11.56 -47.09
CA GLY A 614 -12.59 -12.87 -46.96
C GLY A 614 -12.29 -13.51 -48.30
N ALA A 615 -11.66 -14.66 -48.21
CA ALA A 615 -11.48 -15.57 -49.32
C ALA A 615 -11.67 -16.99 -48.82
N GLN A 616 -12.29 -17.80 -49.65
CA GLN A 616 -12.55 -19.20 -49.38
C GLN A 616 -12.14 -20.02 -50.58
N GLY A 617 -11.65 -21.23 -50.34
CA GLY A 617 -11.35 -22.16 -51.41
C GLY A 617 -11.35 -23.58 -50.92
N GLY A 618 -11.70 -24.49 -51.81
CA GLY A 618 -11.90 -25.88 -51.47
C GLY A 618 -11.53 -26.83 -52.58
N VAL A 619 -11.50 -28.10 -52.19
CA VAL A 619 -11.42 -29.23 -53.09
C VAL A 619 -12.50 -30.23 -52.73
N ASP A 620 -13.18 -30.75 -53.74
CA ASP A 620 -14.18 -31.79 -53.58
C ASP A 620 -14.02 -32.87 -54.64
N TRP A 621 -14.64 -34.02 -54.34
CA TRP A 621 -14.72 -35.15 -55.23
C TRP A 621 -16.18 -35.58 -55.38
N THR A 622 -16.64 -35.69 -56.61
CA THR A 622 -17.98 -36.23 -56.92
C THR A 622 -17.86 -37.62 -57.53
N ALA A 623 -18.67 -38.55 -57.02
CA ALA A 623 -18.81 -39.90 -57.55
C ALA A 623 -20.27 -40.21 -57.88
N HIS A 624 -20.52 -40.64 -59.11
CA HIS A 624 -21.80 -41.17 -59.54
C HIS A 624 -21.90 -42.67 -59.21
N LEU A 625 -23.03 -43.07 -58.65
CA LEU A 625 -23.31 -44.43 -58.23
C LEU A 625 -24.17 -45.14 -59.27
N ASP A 626 -24.11 -46.47 -59.31
CA ASP A 626 -24.85 -47.31 -60.25
C ASP A 626 -26.38 -47.14 -60.17
N ASN A 627 -26.89 -46.65 -59.03
CA ASN A 627 -28.31 -46.37 -58.80
C ASN A 627 -28.77 -45.01 -59.36
N GLY A 628 -27.87 -44.22 -59.96
CA GLY A 628 -28.15 -42.89 -60.51
C GLY A 628 -28.02 -41.75 -59.51
N ASP A 629 -27.52 -42.02 -58.30
CA ASP A 629 -27.19 -41.00 -57.31
C ASP A 629 -25.80 -40.40 -57.57
N SER A 630 -25.58 -39.17 -57.15
CA SER A 630 -24.26 -38.57 -57.02
C SER A 630 -23.98 -38.24 -55.56
N VAL A 631 -22.74 -38.50 -55.14
CA VAL A 631 -22.24 -38.17 -53.81
C VAL A 631 -20.99 -37.31 -53.96
N THR A 632 -20.98 -36.17 -53.29
CA THR A 632 -19.86 -35.23 -53.25
C THR A 632 -19.34 -35.12 -51.83
N GLY A 633 -18.02 -35.12 -51.66
CA GLY A 633 -17.37 -34.83 -50.39
C GLY A 633 -16.16 -33.94 -50.61
N GLY A 634 -15.95 -32.96 -49.74
CA GLY A 634 -14.88 -31.99 -49.90
C GLY A 634 -14.44 -31.32 -48.61
N ILE A 635 -13.32 -30.61 -48.73
CA ILE A 635 -12.76 -29.77 -47.67
C ILE A 635 -12.60 -28.34 -48.21
N ALA A 636 -12.77 -27.36 -47.34
CA ALA A 636 -12.54 -25.95 -47.67
C ALA A 636 -11.77 -25.25 -46.56
N LEU A 637 -10.98 -24.26 -46.95
CA LEU A 637 -10.29 -23.34 -46.08
C LEU A 637 -10.80 -21.94 -46.38
N ALA A 638 -11.10 -21.17 -45.35
CA ALA A 638 -11.47 -19.77 -45.51
C ALA A 638 -10.69 -18.88 -44.56
N TRP A 639 -10.50 -17.64 -44.97
CA TRP A 639 -10.05 -16.57 -44.10
C TRP A 639 -11.03 -15.41 -44.21
N THR A 640 -11.41 -14.84 -43.07
CA THR A 640 -12.23 -13.62 -43.01
C THR A 640 -11.58 -12.58 -42.10
N ARG A 641 -11.91 -11.33 -42.41
CA ARG A 641 -11.65 -10.16 -41.57
C ARG A 641 -12.90 -9.29 -41.54
N SER A 642 -13.49 -9.18 -40.36
CA SER A 642 -14.62 -8.29 -40.10
C SER A 642 -14.12 -7.05 -39.36
N ARG A 643 -14.36 -5.87 -39.91
CA ARG A 643 -14.18 -4.60 -39.19
C ARG A 643 -15.50 -4.19 -38.60
N VAL A 644 -15.57 -4.20 -37.27
CA VAL A 644 -16.77 -3.96 -36.50
C VAL A 644 -16.63 -2.62 -35.79
N GLN A 645 -17.68 -1.82 -35.80
CA GLN A 645 -17.68 -0.53 -35.12
C GLN A 645 -19.10 -0.18 -34.69
N ASP A 646 -19.19 0.68 -33.68
CA ASP A 646 -20.44 1.28 -33.25
C ASP A 646 -21.15 1.99 -34.45
N THR A 647 -22.49 1.91 -34.45
CA THR A 647 -23.36 2.63 -35.39
C THR A 647 -23.55 4.09 -35.00
N SER A 648 -23.32 4.42 -33.73
CA SER A 648 -23.37 5.77 -33.20
C SER A 648 -22.07 6.55 -33.54
N ASN A 649 -22.20 7.87 -33.71
CA ASN A 649 -21.04 8.77 -33.83
C ASN A 649 -20.72 9.44 -32.48
N SER A 650 -21.05 8.82 -31.34
CA SER A 650 -20.72 9.41 -30.03
C SER A 650 -19.23 9.32 -29.73
N ALA A 651 -18.82 10.11 -28.72
CA ALA A 651 -17.46 10.05 -28.19
C ALA A 651 -17.17 8.70 -27.49
N ASP A 652 -18.18 8.13 -26.84
CA ASP A 652 -18.25 6.73 -26.42
C ASP A 652 -18.47 5.89 -27.68
N SER A 653 -17.46 5.11 -28.05
CA SER A 653 -17.51 4.27 -29.25
C SER A 653 -16.48 3.15 -29.17
N PHE A 654 -16.78 2.05 -29.86
CA PHE A 654 -15.85 0.93 -30.02
C PHE A 654 -15.49 0.68 -31.49
N LYS A 655 -14.33 0.05 -31.66
CA LYS A 655 -13.83 -0.52 -32.91
C LYS A 655 -13.22 -1.87 -32.60
N ASP A 656 -13.73 -2.91 -33.24
CA ASP A 656 -13.17 -4.25 -33.17
C ASP A 656 -12.74 -4.72 -34.56
N THR A 657 -11.74 -5.59 -34.61
CA THR A 657 -11.37 -6.32 -35.80
C THR A 657 -11.33 -7.80 -35.48
N VAL A 658 -12.27 -8.53 -36.08
CA VAL A 658 -12.41 -9.97 -35.94
C VAL A 658 -11.73 -10.65 -37.12
N TYR A 659 -10.81 -11.57 -36.85
CA TYR A 659 -10.19 -12.43 -37.84
C TYR A 659 -10.66 -13.87 -37.62
N GLY A 660 -11.01 -14.57 -38.69
CA GLY A 660 -11.34 -15.99 -38.64
C GLY A 660 -10.53 -16.79 -39.66
N ASN A 661 -9.93 -17.89 -39.24
CA ASN A 661 -9.39 -18.92 -40.13
C ASN A 661 -10.25 -20.17 -40.02
N TYR A 662 -10.95 -20.55 -41.08
CA TYR A 662 -11.95 -21.61 -41.07
C TYR A 662 -11.44 -22.86 -41.77
N TYR A 663 -11.82 -24.00 -41.21
CA TYR A 663 -11.52 -25.34 -41.69
C TYR A 663 -12.85 -26.10 -41.79
N SER A 664 -13.27 -26.37 -43.01
CA SER A 664 -14.60 -26.92 -43.27
C SER A 664 -14.51 -28.30 -43.90
N LEU A 665 -15.39 -29.20 -43.46
CA LEU A 665 -15.73 -30.45 -44.12
C LEU A 665 -17.15 -30.32 -44.64
N TYR A 666 -17.38 -30.67 -45.90
CA TYR A 666 -18.71 -30.63 -46.48
C TYR A 666 -18.96 -31.81 -47.40
N GLY A 667 -20.23 -32.04 -47.68
CA GLY A 667 -20.64 -33.03 -48.65
C GLY A 667 -22.10 -32.90 -49.01
N GLY A 668 -22.48 -33.58 -50.08
CA GLY A 668 -23.84 -33.60 -50.56
C GLY A 668 -24.17 -34.90 -51.26
N TRP A 669 -25.46 -35.21 -51.26
CA TRP A 669 -26.05 -36.30 -52.01
C TRP A 669 -27.14 -35.74 -52.90
N GLN A 670 -27.22 -36.25 -54.12
CA GLN A 670 -28.26 -35.89 -55.07
C GLN A 670 -28.74 -37.14 -55.81
N GLN A 671 -30.04 -37.22 -56.04
CA GLN A 671 -30.66 -38.30 -56.79
C GLN A 671 -31.62 -37.74 -57.84
N ALA A 672 -31.43 -38.17 -59.08
CA ALA A 672 -32.39 -37.92 -60.16
C ALA A 672 -33.55 -38.91 -60.08
N LEU A 673 -34.78 -38.41 -60.12
CA LEU A 673 -36.02 -39.17 -60.10
C LEU A 673 -36.78 -38.99 -61.42
N ASN A 674 -37.61 -39.99 -61.76
CA ASN A 674 -38.61 -39.92 -62.84
C ASN A 674 -38.09 -39.34 -64.19
N GLY A 675 -37.06 -39.95 -64.79
CA GLY A 675 -36.59 -39.54 -66.12
C GLY A 675 -35.78 -38.24 -66.16
N LYS A 676 -35.30 -37.76 -64.99
CA LYS A 676 -34.51 -36.52 -64.76
C LYS A 676 -35.31 -35.21 -64.65
N ASP A 677 -36.64 -35.28 -64.70
CA ASP A 677 -37.48 -34.07 -64.57
C ASP A 677 -37.56 -33.57 -63.11
N TRP A 678 -37.35 -34.45 -62.13
CA TRP A 678 -37.39 -34.12 -60.70
C TRP A 678 -36.23 -34.83 -59.98
N GLY A 679 -35.78 -34.30 -58.83
CA GLY A 679 -34.73 -34.93 -58.04
C GLY A 679 -34.73 -34.48 -56.59
N LEU A 680 -34.02 -35.20 -55.74
CA LEU A 680 -33.80 -34.84 -54.34
C LEU A 680 -32.34 -34.46 -54.13
N PHE A 681 -32.08 -33.57 -53.18
CA PHE A 681 -30.73 -33.32 -52.71
C PHE A 681 -30.69 -33.08 -51.20
N ALA A 682 -29.54 -33.39 -50.61
CA ALA A 682 -29.23 -33.11 -49.22
C ALA A 682 -27.73 -32.80 -49.07
N ASP A 683 -27.43 -31.66 -48.46
CA ASP A 683 -26.09 -31.12 -48.26
C ASP A 683 -25.84 -30.86 -46.79
N GLY A 684 -24.59 -30.96 -46.39
CA GLY A 684 -24.15 -30.65 -45.04
C GLY A 684 -22.74 -30.09 -45.03
N SER A 685 -22.49 -29.15 -44.12
CA SER A 685 -21.16 -28.66 -43.80
C SER A 685 -20.95 -28.60 -42.30
N PHE A 686 -19.69 -28.79 -41.89
CA PHE A 686 -19.19 -28.52 -40.55
C PHE A 686 -17.91 -27.70 -40.67
N SER A 687 -17.84 -26.58 -39.96
CA SER A 687 -16.74 -25.64 -39.99
C SER A 687 -16.23 -25.38 -38.58
N TYR A 688 -14.91 -25.41 -38.42
CA TYR A 688 -14.21 -24.90 -37.24
C TYR A 688 -13.45 -23.63 -37.61
N GLY A 689 -13.61 -22.56 -36.83
CA GLY A 689 -12.91 -21.28 -36.97
C GLY A 689 -11.94 -21.04 -35.80
N ASP A 690 -10.67 -20.75 -36.12
CA ASP A 690 -9.72 -20.14 -35.19
C ASP A 690 -9.89 -18.62 -35.24
N MET A 691 -10.39 -18.03 -34.15
CA MET A 691 -10.86 -16.65 -34.10
C MET A 691 -9.90 -15.75 -33.32
N ARG A 692 -9.71 -14.52 -33.78
CA ARG A 692 -8.96 -13.48 -33.07
C ARG A 692 -9.70 -12.16 -33.08
N TYR A 693 -9.80 -11.55 -31.91
CA TYR A 693 -10.52 -10.30 -31.66
C TYR A 693 -9.51 -9.21 -31.27
N SER A 694 -9.73 -7.99 -31.72
CA SER A 694 -8.82 -6.87 -31.52
C SER A 694 -9.63 -5.60 -31.28
N LEU A 695 -10.01 -5.41 -30.03
CA LEU A 695 -10.92 -4.38 -29.56
C LEU A 695 -10.17 -3.11 -29.13
N SER A 696 -10.67 -1.97 -29.56
CA SER A 696 -10.33 -0.66 -29.01
C SER A 696 -11.61 0.11 -28.71
N ALA A 697 -11.71 0.70 -27.53
CA ALA A 697 -12.89 1.44 -27.11
C ALA A 697 -12.52 2.72 -26.36
N ASN A 698 -13.29 3.76 -26.59
CA ASN A 698 -13.35 4.94 -25.74
C ASN A 698 -14.62 4.82 -24.91
N ASN A 699 -14.48 4.67 -23.59
CA ASN A 699 -15.63 4.27 -22.77
C ASN A 699 -16.44 5.44 -22.20
N VAL A 700 -16.07 6.70 -22.39
CA VAL A 700 -16.78 7.85 -21.80
C VAL A 700 -16.82 9.04 -22.76
N THR A 701 -17.81 9.91 -22.57
CA THR A 701 -18.17 11.01 -23.49
C THR A 701 -17.75 12.40 -23.02
N GLY A 702 -17.49 12.59 -21.73
CA GLY A 702 -17.34 13.89 -21.10
C GLY A 702 -16.06 14.11 -20.29
N ASP A 703 -16.08 15.12 -19.42
CA ASP A 703 -15.00 15.38 -18.47
C ASP A 703 -14.92 14.24 -17.46
N THR A 704 -13.80 13.51 -17.48
CA THR A 704 -13.62 12.32 -16.64
C THR A 704 -13.11 12.71 -15.27
N SER A 705 -13.39 11.88 -14.27
CA SER A 705 -12.79 11.99 -12.92
C SER A 705 -11.26 11.85 -12.88
N GLY A 706 -10.58 11.76 -14.04
CA GLY A 706 -9.12 11.66 -14.16
C GLY A 706 -8.57 10.24 -14.29
N MET A 707 -9.42 9.21 -14.40
CA MET A 707 -8.99 7.83 -14.68
C MET A 707 -8.87 7.61 -16.20
N THR A 708 -7.88 6.84 -16.62
CA THR A 708 -7.66 6.50 -18.04
C THR A 708 -8.71 5.47 -18.46
N GLU A 709 -9.64 5.84 -19.35
CA GLU A 709 -10.84 5.03 -19.65
C GLU A 709 -10.90 4.57 -21.12
N ALA A 710 -9.74 4.46 -21.77
CA ALA A 710 -9.62 3.87 -23.11
C ALA A 710 -9.05 2.44 -23.00
N LEU A 711 -9.73 1.48 -23.61
CA LEU A 711 -9.26 0.10 -23.71
C LEU A 711 -8.62 -0.14 -25.07
N SER A 712 -7.51 -0.88 -25.08
CA SER A 712 -7.03 -1.61 -26.25
C SER A 712 -6.63 -3.02 -25.83
N GLY A 713 -7.34 -4.03 -26.34
CA GLY A 713 -7.13 -5.42 -25.97
C GLY A 713 -7.27 -6.34 -27.17
N SER A 714 -6.66 -7.52 -27.10
CA SER A 714 -6.86 -8.60 -28.06
C SER A 714 -7.11 -9.89 -27.31
N THR A 715 -8.04 -10.71 -27.81
CA THR A 715 -8.29 -12.05 -27.29
C THR A 715 -8.43 -13.03 -28.44
N ASP A 716 -8.19 -14.30 -28.15
CA ASP A 716 -8.41 -15.40 -29.08
C ASP A 716 -9.76 -16.06 -28.79
N GLY A 717 -10.19 -16.97 -29.66
CA GLY A 717 -11.43 -17.68 -29.48
C GLY A 717 -11.65 -18.74 -30.54
N SER A 718 -12.88 -19.26 -30.60
CA SER A 718 -13.22 -20.32 -31.54
C SER A 718 -14.64 -20.22 -32.04
N LEU A 719 -14.86 -20.70 -33.26
CA LEU A 719 -16.19 -20.84 -33.85
C LEU A 719 -16.41 -22.28 -34.29
N TYR A 720 -17.59 -22.81 -34.00
CA TYR A 720 -18.10 -24.06 -34.56
C TYR A 720 -19.38 -23.75 -35.31
N MET A 721 -19.52 -24.31 -36.50
CA MET A 721 -20.76 -24.18 -37.27
C MET A 721 -21.08 -25.48 -37.99
N ALA A 722 -22.33 -25.89 -37.93
CA ALA A 722 -22.88 -27.01 -38.67
C ALA A 722 -24.13 -26.53 -39.42
N GLN A 723 -24.19 -26.76 -40.73
CA GLN A 723 -25.35 -26.38 -41.53
C GLN A 723 -25.77 -27.52 -42.43
N GLY A 724 -27.04 -27.89 -42.36
CA GLY A 724 -27.68 -28.87 -43.22
C GLY A 724 -28.71 -28.20 -44.12
N ARG A 725 -28.80 -28.67 -45.37
CA ARG A 725 -29.76 -28.19 -46.35
C ARG A 725 -30.35 -29.35 -47.13
N THR A 726 -31.64 -29.33 -47.36
CA THR A 726 -32.31 -30.34 -48.20
C THR A 726 -33.37 -29.71 -49.07
N GLY A 727 -33.60 -30.27 -50.25
CA GLY A 727 -34.62 -29.75 -51.14
C GLY A 727 -34.94 -30.66 -52.31
N VAL A 728 -35.74 -30.11 -53.21
CA VAL A 728 -36.22 -30.78 -54.42
C VAL A 728 -35.72 -30.02 -55.63
N ASN A 729 -35.18 -30.73 -56.60
CA ASN A 729 -34.82 -30.22 -57.91
C ASN A 729 -36.00 -30.45 -58.86
N ILE A 730 -36.53 -29.40 -59.50
CA ILE A 730 -37.64 -29.49 -60.45
C ILE A 730 -37.20 -28.86 -61.76
N LEU A 731 -36.98 -29.68 -62.79
CA LEU A 731 -36.61 -29.21 -64.12
C LEU A 731 -37.87 -28.82 -64.90
N LEU A 732 -38.02 -27.53 -65.17
CA LEU A 732 -39.08 -26.94 -65.95
C LEU A 732 -38.69 -26.86 -67.45
N PRO A 733 -39.67 -26.76 -68.37
CA PRO A 733 -39.40 -26.59 -69.79
C PRO A 733 -38.45 -25.41 -70.08
N GLY A 734 -37.49 -25.62 -70.99
CA GLY A 734 -36.50 -24.60 -71.36
C GLY A 734 -35.32 -24.49 -70.37
N ASP A 735 -34.81 -25.63 -69.89
CA ASP A 735 -33.64 -25.76 -69.01
C ASP A 735 -33.66 -24.85 -67.77
N THR A 736 -34.85 -24.70 -67.18
CA THR A 736 -35.04 -23.87 -65.98
C THR A 736 -35.23 -24.77 -64.77
N LEU A 737 -34.33 -24.66 -63.79
CA LEU A 737 -34.37 -25.42 -62.55
C LEU A 737 -35.02 -24.58 -61.43
N LEU A 738 -36.06 -25.12 -60.82
CA LEU A 738 -36.66 -24.60 -59.59
C LEU A 738 -36.26 -25.49 -58.40
N GLN A 739 -35.73 -24.88 -57.34
CA GLN A 739 -35.23 -25.57 -56.16
C GLN A 739 -35.83 -24.98 -54.87
N PRO A 740 -36.99 -25.44 -54.42
CA PRO A 740 -37.40 -25.21 -53.03
C PRO A 740 -36.52 -26.03 -52.08
N TYR A 741 -36.10 -25.41 -50.98
CA TYR A 741 -35.25 -26.05 -49.98
C TYR A 741 -35.54 -25.56 -48.57
N ALA A 742 -35.08 -26.33 -47.59
CA ALA A 742 -35.07 -25.98 -46.17
C ALA A 742 -33.64 -26.10 -45.62
N THR A 743 -33.33 -25.26 -44.63
CA THR A 743 -32.05 -25.25 -43.91
C THR A 743 -32.26 -25.45 -42.42
N LEU A 744 -31.29 -26.09 -41.79
CA LEU A 744 -31.16 -26.18 -40.35
C LEU A 744 -29.68 -26.00 -40.01
N GLY A 745 -29.39 -25.08 -39.10
CA GLY A 745 -28.03 -24.79 -38.67
C GLY A 745 -27.92 -24.76 -37.15
N TRP A 746 -26.70 -25.00 -36.69
CA TRP A 746 -26.24 -24.75 -35.33
C TRP A 746 -24.87 -24.11 -35.40
N ASP A 747 -24.62 -23.15 -34.53
CA ASP A 747 -23.33 -22.50 -34.39
C ASP A 747 -23.04 -22.18 -32.92
N GLN A 748 -21.75 -21.99 -32.65
CA GLN A 748 -21.25 -21.54 -31.36
C GLN A 748 -19.96 -20.76 -31.58
N THR A 749 -19.97 -19.51 -31.16
CA THR A 749 -18.83 -18.60 -31.19
C THR A 749 -18.39 -18.32 -29.75
N LYS A 750 -17.07 -18.34 -29.51
CA LYS A 750 -16.46 -18.10 -28.20
C LYS A 750 -15.32 -17.11 -28.31
N ALA A 751 -15.19 -16.28 -27.29
CA ALA A 751 -14.02 -15.44 -27.04
C ALA A 751 -13.47 -15.77 -25.65
N ASP A 752 -12.17 -15.98 -25.56
CA ASP A 752 -11.47 -16.27 -24.31
C ASP A 752 -11.44 -15.00 -23.42
N GLY A 753 -11.48 -15.21 -22.11
CA GLY A 753 -11.36 -14.13 -21.15
C GLY A 753 -10.00 -13.42 -21.24
N PHE A 754 -10.00 -12.11 -21.09
CA PHE A 754 -8.78 -11.31 -21.01
C PHE A 754 -8.94 -10.26 -19.91
N SER A 755 -7.83 -9.82 -19.32
CA SER A 755 -7.84 -8.78 -18.29
C SER A 755 -6.80 -7.73 -18.64
N ASP A 756 -7.12 -6.47 -18.36
CA ASP A 756 -6.13 -5.40 -18.28
C ASP A 756 -5.98 -4.93 -16.82
N GLN A 757 -5.36 -3.76 -16.61
CA GLN A 757 -5.16 -3.20 -15.27
C GLN A 757 -6.47 -2.70 -14.61
N GLN A 758 -7.56 -2.58 -15.37
CA GLN A 758 -8.75 -1.82 -15.00
C GLN A 758 -10.03 -2.70 -15.01
N ILE A 759 -10.09 -3.74 -15.84
CA ILE A 759 -11.22 -4.66 -15.95
C ILE A 759 -10.79 -6.09 -16.31
N THR A 760 -11.58 -7.08 -15.88
CA THR A 760 -11.47 -8.48 -16.27
C THR A 760 -12.70 -8.93 -17.05
N PHE A 761 -12.47 -9.43 -18.26
CA PHE A 761 -13.44 -10.15 -19.09
C PHE A 761 -13.27 -11.65 -18.86
N SER A 762 -14.39 -12.37 -18.69
CA SER A 762 -14.38 -13.83 -18.62
C SER A 762 -14.70 -14.42 -20.00
N ASP A 763 -14.47 -15.73 -20.13
CA ASP A 763 -14.88 -16.47 -21.32
C ASP A 763 -16.36 -16.17 -21.64
N SER A 764 -16.61 -15.77 -22.87
CA SER A 764 -17.93 -15.37 -23.35
C SER A 764 -18.30 -16.15 -24.60
N GLN A 765 -19.59 -16.47 -24.77
CA GLN A 765 -20.08 -17.23 -25.90
C GLN A 765 -21.43 -16.74 -26.42
N VAL A 766 -21.65 -16.95 -27.71
CA VAL A 766 -22.95 -16.87 -28.40
C VAL A 766 -23.15 -18.22 -29.10
N SER A 767 -24.34 -18.81 -29.00
CA SER A 767 -24.63 -20.07 -29.69
C SER A 767 -26.08 -20.11 -30.10
N SER A 768 -26.33 -20.31 -31.39
CA SER A 768 -27.68 -20.30 -31.92
C SER A 768 -28.05 -21.60 -32.65
N TRP A 769 -29.34 -21.92 -32.66
CA TRP A 769 -29.93 -22.82 -33.64
C TRP A 769 -30.81 -22.01 -34.58
N ASN A 770 -30.54 -22.16 -35.87
CA ASN A 770 -31.25 -21.45 -36.93
C ASN A 770 -31.96 -22.40 -37.89
N GLY A 771 -33.08 -21.97 -38.42
CA GLY A 771 -33.89 -22.72 -39.37
C GLY A 771 -34.41 -21.81 -40.47
N GLY A 772 -34.51 -22.34 -41.68
CA GLY A 772 -34.91 -21.53 -42.82
C GLY A 772 -35.56 -22.33 -43.93
N ALA A 773 -36.15 -21.58 -44.86
CA ALA A 773 -36.70 -22.11 -46.10
C ALA A 773 -36.47 -21.11 -47.22
N GLY A 774 -36.16 -21.62 -48.42
CA GLY A 774 -35.88 -20.79 -49.57
C GLY A 774 -36.30 -21.43 -50.88
N ILE A 775 -36.23 -20.61 -51.92
CA ILE A 775 -36.48 -21.02 -53.30
C ILE A 775 -35.42 -20.41 -54.20
N ARG A 776 -34.73 -21.28 -54.95
CA ARG A 776 -33.77 -20.88 -55.97
C ARG A 776 -34.34 -21.17 -57.35
N LEU A 777 -34.17 -20.25 -58.28
CA LEU A 777 -34.52 -20.41 -59.69
C LEU A 777 -33.27 -20.17 -60.52
N THR A 778 -32.88 -21.12 -61.34
CA THR A 778 -31.72 -21.03 -62.25
C THR A 778 -32.16 -21.38 -63.66
N THR A 779 -31.74 -20.62 -64.68
CA THR A 779 -32.09 -20.92 -66.08
C THR A 779 -30.84 -21.01 -66.94
N ALA A 780 -30.73 -22.01 -67.80
CA ALA A 780 -29.56 -22.18 -68.67
C ALA A 780 -29.76 -21.47 -70.02
N ILE A 781 -28.84 -20.57 -70.35
CA ILE A 781 -28.71 -19.94 -71.66
C ILE A 781 -27.54 -20.63 -72.37
N ARG A 782 -27.87 -21.63 -73.20
CA ARG A 782 -26.89 -22.42 -73.96
C ARG A 782 -26.53 -21.75 -75.30
N ASP A 783 -25.36 -22.13 -75.82
CA ASP A 783 -24.95 -21.92 -77.23
C ASP A 783 -24.62 -20.47 -77.66
N LEU A 784 -24.15 -19.63 -76.72
CA LEU A 784 -23.67 -18.27 -77.05
C LEU A 784 -22.39 -18.26 -77.90
N ASN A 785 -21.58 -19.36 -77.88
CA ASN A 785 -20.43 -19.58 -78.75
C ASN A 785 -19.82 -21.01 -78.60
N LYS A 786 -20.57 -22.10 -78.90
CA LYS A 786 -20.17 -23.54 -78.88
C LYS A 786 -19.47 -24.15 -77.65
N ASN A 787 -18.92 -23.37 -76.71
CA ASN A 787 -18.14 -23.79 -75.53
C ASN A 787 -18.42 -22.90 -74.29
N VAL A 788 -19.49 -22.10 -74.32
CA VAL A 788 -19.87 -21.20 -73.22
C VAL A 788 -21.35 -21.39 -72.89
N GLN A 789 -21.64 -21.63 -71.61
CA GLN A 789 -22.99 -21.68 -71.05
C GLN A 789 -23.09 -20.65 -69.94
N VAL A 790 -24.20 -19.91 -69.91
CA VAL A 790 -24.46 -18.89 -68.88
C VAL A 790 -25.74 -19.26 -68.15
N MET A 791 -25.71 -19.25 -66.82
CA MET A 791 -26.79 -19.68 -65.94
C MET A 791 -27.10 -18.57 -64.93
N PRO A 792 -27.92 -17.57 -65.29
CA PRO A 792 -28.43 -16.63 -64.32
C PRO A 792 -29.33 -17.35 -63.31
N TRP A 793 -29.25 -16.90 -62.07
CA TRP A 793 -30.05 -17.42 -60.97
C TRP A 793 -30.56 -16.30 -60.06
N ILE A 794 -31.69 -16.57 -59.42
CA ILE A 794 -32.25 -15.79 -58.33
C ILE A 794 -32.54 -16.71 -57.15
N ASP A 795 -32.38 -16.20 -55.94
CA ASP A 795 -32.59 -16.90 -54.70
C ASP A 795 -33.40 -16.01 -53.75
N ALA A 796 -34.40 -16.58 -53.08
CA ALA A 796 -35.12 -15.89 -52.02
C ALA A 796 -35.31 -16.86 -50.86
N ARG A 797 -34.81 -16.49 -49.68
CA ARG A 797 -34.86 -17.34 -48.49
C ARG A 797 -35.19 -16.54 -47.24
N PHE A 798 -35.84 -17.22 -46.31
CA PHE A 798 -36.13 -16.75 -44.97
C PHE A 798 -35.39 -17.62 -43.97
N GLN A 799 -34.70 -17.02 -43.02
CA GLN A 799 -33.96 -17.68 -41.96
C GLN A 799 -34.32 -17.05 -40.62
N LYS A 800 -34.44 -17.89 -39.60
CA LYS A 800 -34.77 -17.47 -38.24
C LYS A 800 -34.05 -18.33 -37.21
N GLU A 801 -33.48 -17.69 -36.20
CA GLU A 801 -33.01 -18.33 -34.98
C GLU A 801 -34.18 -18.64 -34.05
N PHE A 802 -34.13 -19.80 -33.41
CA PHE A 802 -35.19 -20.28 -32.53
C PHE A 802 -34.69 -20.81 -31.19
N SER A 803 -33.38 -20.81 -30.98
CA SER A 803 -32.73 -21.08 -29.70
C SER A 803 -31.43 -20.30 -29.68
N ASP A 804 -31.21 -19.58 -28.60
CA ASP A 804 -29.99 -18.81 -28.34
C ASP A 804 -29.52 -19.12 -26.91
N ASP A 805 -28.28 -19.58 -26.79
CA ASP A 805 -27.56 -19.90 -25.54
C ASP A 805 -26.34 -18.98 -25.38
N THR A 806 -26.61 -17.67 -25.48
CA THR A 806 -25.66 -16.60 -25.17
C THR A 806 -25.31 -16.60 -23.68
N ASP A 807 -24.02 -16.50 -23.38
CA ASP A 807 -23.47 -16.35 -22.02
C ASP A 807 -22.28 -15.38 -22.08
N ILE A 808 -22.56 -14.09 -21.89
CA ILE A 808 -21.56 -13.01 -21.97
C ILE A 808 -21.26 -12.52 -20.55
N LYS A 809 -19.97 -12.49 -20.20
CA LYS A 809 -19.50 -12.11 -18.86
C LYS A 809 -18.36 -11.10 -18.95
N ALA A 810 -18.66 -9.86 -18.56
CA ALA A 810 -17.69 -8.78 -18.50
C ALA A 810 -17.83 -8.05 -17.16
N ALA A 811 -16.83 -8.19 -16.27
CA ALA A 811 -16.90 -7.69 -14.90
C ALA A 811 -18.21 -8.06 -14.17
N ASP A 812 -19.04 -7.07 -13.83
CA ASP A 812 -20.33 -7.19 -13.16
C ASP A 812 -21.53 -7.32 -14.14
N TYR A 813 -21.28 -7.36 -15.45
CA TYR A 813 -22.27 -7.67 -16.47
C TYR A 813 -22.32 -9.17 -16.76
N HIS A 814 -23.54 -9.71 -16.70
CA HIS A 814 -23.83 -11.09 -17.11
C HIS A 814 -25.11 -11.09 -17.94
N ASN A 815 -25.00 -11.38 -19.23
CA ASN A 815 -26.14 -11.58 -20.11
C ASN A 815 -26.31 -13.05 -20.47
N THR A 816 -27.54 -13.55 -20.33
CA THR A 816 -27.97 -14.89 -20.74
C THR A 816 -29.21 -14.87 -21.63
N ALA A 817 -29.71 -13.68 -21.96
CA ALA A 817 -30.86 -13.48 -22.83
C ALA A 817 -30.34 -12.92 -24.15
N GLY A 818 -29.84 -13.81 -25.02
CA GLY A 818 -29.47 -13.44 -26.37
C GLY A 818 -30.70 -13.18 -27.25
N HIS A 819 -30.47 -12.53 -28.39
CA HIS A 819 -31.49 -12.12 -29.35
C HIS A 819 -31.59 -13.07 -30.54
N ASN A 820 -32.74 -13.76 -30.68
CA ASN A 820 -33.00 -14.64 -31.83
C ASN A 820 -33.24 -13.81 -33.11
N ASN A 821 -32.27 -13.81 -34.02
CA ASN A 821 -32.35 -13.05 -35.26
C ASN A 821 -33.34 -13.62 -36.27
N THR A 822 -33.96 -12.72 -37.04
CA THR A 822 -34.85 -13.02 -38.16
C THR A 822 -34.39 -12.27 -39.40
N MET A 823 -34.10 -13.01 -40.48
CA MET A 823 -33.56 -12.45 -41.71
C MET A 823 -34.29 -12.96 -42.96
N GLY A 824 -34.64 -12.02 -43.85
CA GLY A 824 -35.00 -12.29 -45.24
C GLY A 824 -33.83 -11.97 -46.15
N ILE A 825 -33.46 -12.91 -47.03
CA ILE A 825 -32.27 -12.81 -47.88
C ILE A 825 -32.69 -12.98 -49.34
N PHE A 826 -32.27 -12.06 -50.19
CA PHE A 826 -32.54 -12.09 -51.62
C PHE A 826 -31.22 -12.08 -52.38
N GLY A 827 -30.98 -13.11 -53.17
CA GLY A 827 -29.79 -13.29 -53.99
C GLY A 827 -30.08 -13.21 -55.47
N ALA A 828 -29.14 -12.69 -56.25
CA ALA A 828 -29.13 -12.82 -57.70
C ALA A 828 -27.70 -12.94 -58.20
N GLY A 829 -27.51 -13.72 -59.27
CA GLY A 829 -26.17 -13.94 -59.80
C GLY A 829 -26.14 -14.70 -61.11
N ILE A 830 -24.92 -15.04 -61.53
CA ILE A 830 -24.63 -15.71 -62.80
C ILE A 830 -23.52 -16.73 -62.58
N ASN A 831 -23.76 -17.96 -63.04
CA ASN A 831 -22.72 -18.97 -63.23
C ASN A 831 -22.39 -19.06 -64.73
N ALA A 832 -21.11 -19.06 -65.11
CA ALA A 832 -20.69 -19.18 -66.49
C ALA A 832 -19.68 -20.33 -66.66
N THR A 833 -20.06 -21.37 -67.40
CA THR A 833 -19.20 -22.51 -67.73
C THR A 833 -18.47 -22.23 -69.04
N ILE A 834 -17.14 -22.35 -69.04
CA ILE A 834 -16.25 -22.13 -70.16
C ILE A 834 -15.46 -23.42 -70.42
N ALA A 835 -15.51 -23.92 -71.66
CA ALA A 835 -14.78 -25.10 -72.10
C ALA A 835 -15.00 -26.36 -71.23
N HIS A 836 -16.22 -26.52 -70.70
CA HIS A 836 -16.71 -27.65 -69.89
C HIS A 836 -16.06 -27.90 -68.52
N HIS A 837 -14.91 -27.29 -68.24
CA HIS A 837 -14.14 -27.58 -67.03
C HIS A 837 -13.89 -26.36 -66.14
N PHE A 838 -14.12 -25.14 -66.63
CA PHE A 838 -13.89 -23.91 -65.87
C PHE A 838 -15.21 -23.17 -65.67
N VAL A 839 -15.57 -22.89 -64.42
CA VAL A 839 -16.79 -22.14 -64.08
C VAL A 839 -16.39 -20.84 -63.39
N VAL A 840 -17.08 -19.75 -63.74
CA VAL A 840 -17.03 -18.48 -63.01
C VAL A 840 -18.37 -18.27 -62.33
N ASN A 841 -18.36 -18.02 -61.03
CA ASN A 841 -19.55 -17.69 -60.25
C ASN A 841 -19.50 -16.22 -59.81
N THR A 842 -20.66 -15.57 -59.86
CA THR A 842 -20.87 -14.26 -59.25
C THR A 842 -22.26 -14.23 -58.62
N GLY A 843 -22.38 -13.62 -57.44
CA GLY A 843 -23.62 -13.46 -56.70
C GLY A 843 -23.61 -12.19 -55.87
N ILE A 844 -24.76 -11.53 -55.78
CA ILE A 844 -25.02 -10.42 -54.87
C ILE A 844 -26.22 -10.83 -54.02
N TYR A 845 -26.11 -10.66 -52.70
CA TYR A 845 -27.21 -10.87 -51.77
C TYR A 845 -27.50 -9.59 -51.00
N VAL A 846 -28.78 -9.40 -50.68
CA VAL A 846 -29.25 -8.33 -49.80
C VAL A 846 -30.09 -8.91 -48.67
N GLY A 847 -29.87 -8.41 -47.46
CA GLY A 847 -30.57 -8.80 -46.24
C GLY A 847 -31.61 -7.77 -45.80
N THR A 848 -32.66 -8.22 -45.11
CA THR A 848 -33.65 -7.38 -44.41
C THR A 848 -34.17 -8.11 -43.16
N GLY A 849 -34.67 -7.40 -42.16
CA GLY A 849 -35.13 -7.96 -40.88
C GLY A 849 -34.39 -7.29 -39.74
N ASP A 850 -33.71 -8.08 -38.91
CA ASP A 850 -32.80 -7.59 -37.86
C ASP A 850 -31.43 -7.12 -38.42
N VAL A 851 -31.34 -7.10 -39.75
CA VAL A 851 -30.20 -6.60 -40.53
C VAL A 851 -30.69 -5.50 -41.47
N ASP A 852 -30.04 -4.35 -41.40
CA ASP A 852 -30.33 -3.15 -42.19
C ASP A 852 -29.18 -2.80 -43.14
N ASN A 853 -29.51 -2.48 -44.39
CA ASN A 853 -28.54 -2.12 -45.44
C ASN A 853 -27.43 -3.16 -45.67
N ASP A 854 -27.71 -4.44 -45.44
CA ASP A 854 -26.75 -5.51 -45.73
C ASP A 854 -26.69 -5.83 -47.22
N ALA A 855 -25.48 -5.77 -47.76
CA ALA A 855 -25.14 -6.22 -49.09
C ALA A 855 -23.89 -7.09 -49.03
N SER A 856 -23.99 -8.31 -49.56
CA SER A 856 -22.86 -9.20 -49.73
C SER A 856 -22.61 -9.55 -51.19
N VAL A 857 -21.35 -9.77 -51.52
CA VAL A 857 -20.88 -10.15 -52.85
C VAL A 857 -20.03 -11.41 -52.71
N GLN A 858 -20.34 -12.39 -53.55
CA GLN A 858 -19.56 -13.60 -53.73
C GLN A 858 -19.11 -13.65 -55.19
N ALA A 859 -17.82 -13.90 -55.42
CA ALA A 859 -17.30 -14.03 -56.76
C ALA A 859 -16.11 -14.97 -56.78
N GLY A 860 -16.13 -15.94 -57.67
CA GLY A 860 -15.06 -16.91 -57.75
C GLY A 860 -15.10 -17.80 -58.96
N MET A 861 -14.32 -18.86 -58.87
CA MET A 861 -14.07 -19.77 -59.98
C MET A 861 -13.86 -21.19 -59.50
N SER A 862 -14.26 -22.15 -60.32
CA SER A 862 -13.98 -23.56 -60.11
C SER A 862 -13.40 -24.23 -61.36
N TYR A 863 -12.60 -25.25 -61.14
CA TYR A 863 -11.96 -26.04 -62.19
C TYR A 863 -12.10 -27.54 -61.88
N SER A 864 -12.70 -28.28 -62.81
CA SER A 864 -12.91 -29.74 -62.72
C SER A 864 -11.85 -30.49 -63.52
N PHE A 865 -11.24 -31.54 -62.94
CA PHE A 865 -10.17 -32.33 -63.58
C PHE A 865 -10.18 -33.83 -63.25
#